data_AF-A0A942HED1-F1
#
_entry.id   AF-A0A942HED1-F1
#
_cell.length_a   1.000
_cell.length_b   1.000
_cell.length_c   1.000
_cell.angle_alpha   90.00
_cell.angle_beta   90.00
_cell.angle_gamma   90.00
#
_symmetry.space_group_name_H-M   'P 1'
#
loop_
_entity.id
_entity.type
_entity.pdbx_description
1 polymer ?
#
loop_
_entity_poly.entity_id
_entity_poly.type
_entity_poly.pdbx_seq_one_letter_code
_entity_poly.pdbx_strand_id
1 'polypeptide(L)'
;MSLVLVALAALTSAGCQREGSRPPAPPSGSPSTPVLDTLPSFVLTNEQQQSVSLDDLRGHIWVAGFMFTQCGAPCDAVAREMSSLAGELRGSPEKAAVRLVSFSVVPEIDTPQRLREFSASGNVDPSRWTFLTGTRAAMRALFRNGFRRPLKEPDTAGTPLTDPGDLILVDSLGQVRGTFGTDQPGGDALREALAAVLAESQPTAVVVPPDAADPKWTELRRSTQETAAAALNARHDFRFVDGVGTTGLTFRQGASVDLGKYYRATHYDHGTAVAAADVDGDGLVDLYFVNQVGRNALFRNVGQGHFEDVTDAAGVGVGDRACVGAAFADIDNDGDEDLFVTAVREGNLLFRNDGHGVFTDVTREAGVGGTGGHSSGAAFFDYDGDGRLDLFVTNVGKYTRDARRPDGRWISFPDAFAGHLHPERSEASILYRNIDGRRFEVTSPLSGLVHSAWSGDVTPIDVDADGRPDLYVPSMQGHDQLWYNLGGGRFENRGRRIFPATPWGAMGVKVLDWNGDAQLDLFVTDMHTDMSSDLTPDAEARKHDPKTMFPLAFLGTDGNHVLGNALFTGERDGTFTDRSDAAGVETGWPWGPSVGDLNADGWPDLFVGAGMNYPFRYHGSDLLLNDAGLRFVPAEFTLGVEPRPRRIVPWFELECDGADIKHDICSGEQGPVMNEDHRSPAQRGKGEARHGHVTVWTARAARSALLLDVDGDGDLDIVTNTYGDIPQVLVSDLAQRGPVHTLQVRLQGRRSNRDGLGAVVTVRAGGRDQVQVHDGKSGYLAQSIVPLYFGLGEASEAERITVRWPSGQQQQVRGPLRPGAPITIREP
;
A
#
# COMPACT_ATOMS: atom_id res chain seq x y z
N MET A 1 37.74 35.77 -28.75
CA MET A 1 38.20 35.79 -30.16
C MET A 1 38.35 34.34 -30.58
N SER A 2 37.33 33.81 -31.28
CA SER A 2 37.43 33.45 -32.72
C SER A 2 38.15 32.10 -32.89
N LEU A 3 37.66 31.06 -33.54
CA LEU A 3 36.59 30.82 -34.52
C LEU A 3 36.49 29.26 -34.58
N VAL A 4 35.31 28.61 -34.53
CA VAL A 4 34.43 28.24 -35.66
C VAL A 4 34.84 26.97 -36.45
N LEU A 5 33.91 25.99 -36.41
CA LEU A 5 33.44 25.07 -37.47
C LEU A 5 34.42 24.04 -38.10
N VAL A 6 34.03 22.87 -38.63
CA VAL A 6 32.84 21.98 -38.65
C VAL A 6 33.25 20.78 -39.55
N ALA A 7 32.50 19.66 -39.46
CA ALA A 7 32.30 18.62 -40.50
C ALA A 7 33.42 17.61 -40.77
N LEU A 8 33.17 16.35 -41.16
CA LEU A 8 32.02 15.44 -41.11
C LEU A 8 32.60 14.07 -41.53
N ALA A 9 32.09 12.98 -40.95
CA ALA A 9 31.99 11.59 -41.42
C ALA A 9 32.85 11.08 -42.62
N ALA A 10 33.57 9.97 -42.42
CA ALA A 10 33.21 8.65 -43.00
C ALA A 10 34.29 7.55 -42.79
N LEU A 11 33.80 6.41 -42.30
CA LEU A 11 34.29 5.02 -42.33
C LEU A 11 35.49 4.66 -43.23
N THR A 12 36.51 3.97 -42.69
CA THR A 12 36.73 2.51 -42.86
C THR A 12 38.00 2.01 -42.14
N SER A 13 37.81 0.96 -41.32
CA SER A 13 38.69 -0.18 -40.97
C SER A 13 40.21 -0.02 -40.79
N ALA A 14 40.66 -0.15 -39.53
CA ALA A 14 41.77 -1.01 -39.07
C ALA A 14 41.86 -0.82 -37.53
N GLY A 15 41.45 -1.76 -36.68
CA GLY A 15 42.20 -2.98 -36.39
C GLY A 15 43.20 -2.72 -35.25
N CYS A 16 42.74 -2.77 -33.99
CA CYS A 16 43.64 -2.84 -32.83
C CYS A 16 43.03 -3.71 -31.73
N GLN A 17 43.75 -4.78 -31.40
CA GLN A 17 43.40 -5.80 -30.40
C GLN A 17 43.41 -5.20 -28.99
N ARG A 18 42.42 -5.57 -28.17
CA ARG A 18 42.49 -5.46 -26.70
C ARG A 18 42.17 -6.80 -26.07
N GLU A 19 42.98 -7.11 -25.06
CA GLU A 19 42.99 -8.32 -24.25
C GLU A 19 41.64 -8.56 -23.55
N GLY A 20 41.23 -9.82 -23.51
CA GLY A 20 39.92 -10.24 -23.05
C GLY A 20 39.81 -10.32 -21.54
N SER A 21 38.98 -9.46 -20.96
CA SER A 21 38.17 -9.79 -19.79
C SER A 21 36.76 -10.14 -20.28
N ARG A 22 36.39 -11.42 -20.17
CA ARG A 22 35.01 -11.87 -20.43
C ARG A 22 34.05 -11.06 -19.55
N PRO A 23 32.97 -10.46 -20.09
CA PRO A 23 31.88 -9.99 -19.26
C PRO A 23 31.33 -11.18 -18.45
N PRO A 24 30.89 -10.98 -17.20
CA PRO A 24 30.26 -12.05 -16.43
C PRO A 24 29.12 -12.63 -17.27
N ALA A 25 29.08 -13.97 -17.34
CA ALA A 25 27.98 -14.66 -18.00
C ALA A 25 26.67 -14.19 -17.34
N PRO A 26 25.62 -13.89 -18.12
CA PRO A 26 24.30 -13.67 -17.55
C PRO A 26 23.94 -14.88 -16.67
N PRO A 27 23.25 -14.69 -15.53
CA PRO A 27 22.78 -15.81 -14.74
C PRO A 27 22.01 -16.76 -15.66
N SER A 28 22.38 -18.03 -15.63
CA SER A 28 21.69 -19.10 -16.35
C SER A 28 20.32 -19.35 -15.69
N GLY A 29 19.40 -18.41 -15.89
CA GLY A 29 17.98 -18.66 -15.75
C GLY A 29 17.45 -18.95 -17.13
N SER A 30 16.86 -20.13 -17.33
CA SER A 30 15.89 -20.31 -18.42
C SER A 30 14.90 -19.14 -18.35
N PRO A 31 14.47 -18.54 -19.48
CA PRO A 31 13.44 -17.51 -19.45
C PRO A 31 12.20 -18.11 -18.78
N SER A 32 11.90 -17.66 -17.55
CA SER A 32 10.68 -18.03 -16.84
C SER A 32 9.49 -17.49 -17.60
N THR A 33 8.43 -18.28 -17.75
CA THR A 33 7.21 -17.81 -18.41
C THR A 33 6.64 -16.63 -17.61
N PRO A 34 6.26 -15.50 -18.21
CA PRO A 34 5.73 -14.35 -17.47
C PRO A 34 4.49 -14.74 -16.65
N VAL A 35 4.37 -14.16 -15.45
CA VAL A 35 3.15 -14.26 -14.64
C VAL A 35 2.19 -13.17 -15.12
N LEU A 36 1.06 -13.57 -15.68
CA LEU A 36 0.06 -12.67 -16.26
C LEU A 36 -0.99 -12.24 -15.24
N ASP A 37 -1.38 -13.14 -14.34
CA ASP A 37 -2.37 -12.85 -13.28
C ASP A 37 -2.26 -13.86 -12.11
N THR A 38 -3.06 -13.70 -11.06
CA THR A 38 -3.27 -14.72 -10.03
C THR A 38 -4.75 -14.95 -9.79
N LEU A 39 -5.16 -16.21 -9.74
CA LEU A 39 -6.56 -16.55 -9.55
C LEU A 39 -7.04 -16.18 -8.12
N PRO A 40 -8.27 -15.62 -7.99
CA PRO A 40 -8.88 -15.38 -6.70
C PRO A 40 -9.29 -16.69 -6.05
N SER A 41 -9.50 -16.66 -4.73
CA SER A 41 -10.12 -17.79 -4.04
C SER A 41 -11.51 -18.05 -4.60
N PHE A 42 -11.83 -19.32 -4.82
CA PHE A 42 -13.17 -19.78 -5.18
C PHE A 42 -13.46 -21.08 -4.43
N VAL A 43 -14.75 -21.40 -4.30
CA VAL A 43 -15.22 -22.71 -3.89
C VAL A 43 -16.27 -23.15 -4.90
N LEU A 44 -15.97 -24.23 -5.61
CA LEU A 44 -16.84 -24.85 -6.60
C LEU A 44 -17.12 -26.30 -6.19
N THR A 45 -17.97 -26.97 -6.95
CA THR A 45 -18.32 -28.36 -6.75
C THR A 45 -17.82 -29.18 -7.92
N ASN A 46 -17.12 -30.27 -7.62
CA ASN A 46 -16.68 -31.20 -8.65
C ASN A 46 -17.77 -32.19 -9.06
N GLU A 47 -17.48 -33.00 -10.07
CA GLU A 47 -18.41 -34.02 -10.54
C GLU A 47 -18.77 -35.04 -9.43
N GLN A 48 -17.90 -35.32 -8.46
CA GLN A 48 -18.17 -36.19 -7.30
C GLN A 48 -19.00 -35.52 -6.19
N GLN A 49 -19.51 -34.30 -6.39
CA GLN A 49 -20.21 -33.49 -5.37
C GLN A 49 -19.34 -33.09 -4.17
N GLN A 50 -18.02 -33.02 -4.37
CA GLN A 50 -17.09 -32.52 -3.36
C GLN A 50 -16.83 -31.03 -3.60
N SER A 51 -16.69 -30.27 -2.52
CA SER A 51 -16.21 -28.89 -2.60
C SER A 51 -14.74 -28.90 -3.02
N VAL A 52 -14.40 -28.10 -4.02
CA VAL A 52 -13.03 -27.88 -4.50
C VAL A 52 -12.78 -26.38 -4.51
N SER A 53 -11.70 -25.98 -3.85
CA SER A 53 -11.23 -24.61 -3.77
C SER A 53 -9.95 -24.40 -4.57
N LEU A 54 -9.54 -23.14 -4.74
CA LEU A 54 -8.21 -22.84 -5.29
C LEU A 54 -7.10 -23.49 -4.46
N ASP A 55 -7.26 -23.58 -3.14
CA ASP A 55 -6.26 -24.16 -2.24
C ASP A 55 -6.07 -25.66 -2.51
N ASP A 56 -7.14 -26.37 -2.88
CA ASP A 56 -7.09 -27.79 -3.27
C ASP A 56 -6.36 -28.00 -4.61
N LEU A 57 -6.24 -26.95 -5.42
CA LEU A 57 -5.54 -26.97 -6.71
C LEU A 57 -4.09 -26.46 -6.61
N ARG A 58 -3.71 -25.78 -5.51
CA ARG A 58 -2.32 -25.35 -5.28
C ARG A 58 -1.40 -26.54 -5.06
N GLY A 59 -0.12 -26.38 -5.41
CA GLY A 59 0.87 -27.46 -5.44
C GLY A 59 0.82 -28.31 -6.73
N HIS A 60 -0.05 -27.98 -7.67
CA HIS A 60 -0.13 -28.63 -8.98
C HIS A 60 -0.12 -27.58 -10.09
N ILE A 61 0.60 -27.86 -11.18
CA ILE A 61 0.43 -27.09 -12.42
C ILE A 61 -0.87 -27.55 -13.06
N TRP A 62 -1.68 -26.66 -13.58
CA TRP A 62 -2.88 -27.06 -14.28
C TRP A 62 -3.16 -26.30 -15.56
N VAL A 63 -3.77 -27.02 -16.49
CA VAL A 63 -4.31 -26.44 -17.72
C VAL A 63 -5.82 -26.36 -17.56
N ALA A 64 -6.31 -25.12 -17.58
CA ALA A 64 -7.73 -24.81 -17.49
C ALA A 64 -8.36 -24.77 -18.88
N GLY A 65 -9.58 -25.29 -19.00
CA GLY A 65 -10.45 -25.06 -20.13
C GLY A 65 -11.87 -24.77 -19.68
N PHE A 66 -12.69 -24.22 -20.57
CA PHE A 66 -14.10 -23.95 -20.31
C PHE A 66 -14.96 -24.82 -21.22
N MET A 67 -16.09 -25.29 -20.70
CA MET A 67 -16.87 -26.31 -21.39
C MET A 67 -18.38 -26.23 -21.14
N PHE A 68 -19.12 -26.86 -22.06
CA PHE A 68 -20.56 -27.01 -22.01
C PHE A 68 -20.96 -28.44 -22.38
N THR A 69 -21.65 -29.18 -21.52
CA THR A 69 -21.94 -30.61 -21.76
C THR A 69 -23.08 -30.89 -22.75
N GLN A 70 -23.82 -29.86 -23.20
CA GLN A 70 -24.98 -30.00 -24.09
C GLN A 70 -24.68 -29.77 -25.58
N CYS A 71 -23.50 -29.31 -25.95
CA CYS A 71 -23.09 -29.42 -27.36
C CYS A 71 -22.88 -30.91 -27.70
N GLY A 72 -23.12 -31.29 -28.96
CA GLY A 72 -22.85 -32.67 -29.42
C GLY A 72 -21.38 -33.08 -29.17
N ALA A 73 -21.07 -34.35 -29.42
CA ALA A 73 -19.75 -34.94 -29.13
C ALA A 73 -18.57 -34.03 -29.53
N PRO A 74 -17.62 -33.86 -28.60
CA PRO A 74 -17.60 -32.73 -27.68
C PRO A 74 -17.26 -31.42 -28.39
N CYS A 75 -17.70 -30.27 -27.87
CA CYS A 75 -17.32 -28.93 -28.34
C CYS A 75 -15.85 -28.88 -28.79
N ASP A 76 -15.67 -28.67 -30.09
CA ASP A 76 -14.70 -29.40 -30.88
C ASP A 76 -13.23 -29.11 -30.51
N ALA A 77 -12.84 -27.88 -30.19
CA ALA A 77 -11.42 -27.55 -30.05
C ALA A 77 -10.84 -27.76 -28.63
N VAL A 78 -11.42 -27.13 -27.60
CA VAL A 78 -10.96 -27.22 -26.19
C VAL A 78 -10.98 -28.66 -25.68
N ALA A 79 -12.07 -29.39 -25.91
CA ALA A 79 -12.19 -30.75 -25.40
C ALA A 79 -11.25 -31.74 -26.10
N ARG A 80 -11.01 -31.58 -27.42
CA ARG A 80 -10.01 -32.37 -28.14
C ARG A 80 -8.60 -32.06 -27.66
N GLU A 81 -8.27 -30.79 -27.47
CA GLU A 81 -6.93 -30.39 -27.03
C GLU A 81 -6.64 -30.84 -25.60
N MET A 82 -7.61 -30.70 -24.68
CA MET A 82 -7.51 -31.24 -23.33
C MET A 82 -7.39 -32.77 -23.32
N SER A 83 -8.12 -33.48 -24.20
CA SER A 83 -8.00 -34.94 -24.35
C SER A 83 -6.65 -35.36 -24.91
N SER A 84 -6.12 -34.60 -25.87
CA SER A 84 -4.79 -34.79 -26.45
C SER A 84 -3.71 -34.64 -25.37
N LEU A 85 -3.76 -33.53 -24.64
CA LEU A 85 -2.85 -33.25 -23.53
C LEU A 85 -2.97 -34.32 -22.43
N ALA A 86 -4.19 -34.75 -22.08
CA ALA A 86 -4.41 -35.84 -21.13
C ALA A 86 -3.70 -37.13 -21.55
N GLY A 87 -3.71 -37.45 -22.85
CA GLY A 87 -3.00 -38.60 -23.42
C GLY A 87 -1.48 -38.48 -23.26
N GLU A 88 -0.91 -37.32 -23.57
CA GLU A 88 0.53 -37.04 -23.43
C GLU A 88 1.00 -37.13 -21.97
N LEU A 89 0.18 -36.64 -21.03
CA LEU A 89 0.49 -36.65 -19.60
C LEU A 89 0.54 -38.07 -19.01
N ARG A 90 -0.26 -39.03 -19.52
CA ARG A 90 -0.31 -40.42 -19.00
C ARG A 90 1.02 -41.18 -19.14
N GLY A 91 1.88 -40.78 -20.08
CA GLY A 91 3.14 -41.49 -20.40
C GLY A 91 4.40 -40.93 -19.73
N SER A 92 4.33 -39.79 -19.03
CA SER A 92 5.51 -39.11 -18.48
C SER A 92 5.44 -38.99 -16.95
N PRO A 93 6.35 -39.62 -16.19
CA PRO A 93 6.50 -39.42 -14.75
C PRO A 93 6.81 -37.96 -14.38
N GLU A 94 7.59 -37.27 -15.21
CA GLU A 94 7.98 -35.87 -15.01
C GLU A 94 6.79 -34.91 -15.14
N LYS A 95 5.74 -35.31 -15.88
CA LYS A 95 4.50 -34.54 -16.05
C LYS A 95 3.36 -34.99 -15.12
N ALA A 96 3.65 -35.85 -14.13
CA ALA A 96 2.64 -36.33 -13.17
C ALA A 96 2.08 -35.22 -12.26
N ALA A 97 2.78 -34.09 -12.15
CA ALA A 97 2.36 -32.91 -11.38
C ALA A 97 1.30 -32.05 -12.11
N VAL A 98 1.04 -32.31 -13.40
CA VAL A 98 0.06 -31.54 -14.19
C VAL A 98 -1.36 -32.08 -13.96
N ARG A 99 -2.31 -31.17 -13.74
CA ARG A 99 -3.75 -31.44 -13.68
C ARG A 99 -4.48 -30.74 -14.83
N LEU A 100 -5.60 -31.30 -15.24
CA LEU A 100 -6.50 -30.68 -16.20
C LEU A 100 -7.75 -30.26 -15.43
N VAL A 101 -8.20 -29.03 -15.64
CA VAL A 101 -9.38 -28.49 -14.95
C VAL A 101 -10.33 -27.92 -15.97
N SER A 102 -11.59 -28.35 -15.93
CA SER A 102 -12.61 -27.81 -16.84
C SER A 102 -13.73 -27.13 -16.07
N PHE A 103 -13.97 -25.86 -16.38
CA PHE A 103 -15.00 -25.04 -15.76
C PHE A 103 -16.26 -24.99 -16.63
N SER A 104 -17.43 -25.14 -16.01
CA SER A 104 -18.69 -25.01 -16.72
C SER A 104 -18.96 -23.57 -17.18
N VAL A 105 -19.38 -23.40 -18.45
CA VAL A 105 -19.94 -22.13 -18.94
C VAL A 105 -21.45 -22.04 -18.79
N VAL A 106 -22.14 -23.13 -18.43
CA VAL A 106 -23.59 -23.16 -18.17
C VAL A 106 -23.88 -24.00 -16.93
N PRO A 107 -23.58 -23.47 -15.72
CA PRO A 107 -23.62 -24.26 -14.49
C PRO A 107 -25.01 -24.81 -14.14
N GLU A 108 -26.08 -24.22 -14.67
CA GLU A 108 -27.46 -24.72 -14.47
C GLU A 108 -27.70 -26.03 -15.20
N ILE A 109 -26.97 -26.26 -16.29
CA ILE A 109 -27.04 -27.47 -17.10
C ILE A 109 -25.98 -28.47 -16.63
N ASP A 110 -24.74 -28.00 -16.47
CA ASP A 110 -23.59 -28.81 -16.10
C ASP A 110 -23.54 -29.06 -14.59
N THR A 111 -24.60 -29.68 -14.08
CA THR A 111 -24.66 -30.14 -12.68
C THR A 111 -23.57 -31.19 -12.41
N PRO A 112 -23.16 -31.40 -11.15
CA PRO A 112 -22.19 -32.45 -10.80
C PRO A 112 -22.55 -33.82 -11.39
N GLN A 113 -23.83 -34.19 -11.38
CA GLN A 113 -24.30 -35.43 -11.99
C GLN A 113 -24.03 -35.47 -13.50
N ARG A 114 -24.35 -34.40 -14.21
CA ARG A 114 -24.17 -34.33 -15.67
C ARG A 114 -22.69 -34.35 -16.06
N LEU A 115 -21.84 -33.70 -15.28
CA LEU A 115 -20.39 -33.75 -15.46
C LEU A 115 -19.83 -35.17 -15.23
N ARG A 116 -20.36 -35.93 -14.26
CA ARG A 116 -19.99 -37.35 -14.07
C ARG A 116 -20.34 -38.20 -15.29
N GLU A 117 -21.55 -38.04 -15.81
CA GLU A 117 -22.03 -38.77 -16.99
C GLU A 117 -21.16 -38.42 -18.22
N PHE A 118 -20.84 -37.14 -18.39
CA PHE A 118 -19.94 -36.67 -19.45
C PHE A 118 -18.54 -37.27 -19.32
N SER A 119 -17.92 -37.20 -18.13
CA SER A 119 -16.60 -37.77 -17.83
C SER A 119 -16.53 -39.27 -18.12
N ALA A 120 -17.56 -40.02 -17.69
CA ALA A 120 -17.66 -41.46 -17.92
C ALA A 120 -17.75 -41.81 -19.42
N SER A 121 -18.44 -40.98 -20.21
CA SER A 121 -18.57 -41.18 -21.66
C SER A 121 -17.32 -40.79 -22.47
N GLY A 122 -16.46 -39.93 -21.92
CA GLY A 122 -15.30 -39.35 -22.60
C GLY A 122 -13.95 -40.04 -22.36
N ASN A 123 -13.92 -41.17 -21.62
CA ASN A 123 -12.67 -41.87 -21.23
C ASN A 123 -11.64 -40.96 -20.52
N VAL A 124 -12.15 -40.02 -19.72
CA VAL A 124 -11.37 -39.07 -18.92
C VAL A 124 -10.89 -39.77 -17.65
N ASP A 125 -9.63 -39.53 -17.26
CA ASP A 125 -9.08 -40.01 -15.99
C ASP A 125 -9.39 -38.99 -14.89
N PRO A 126 -10.35 -39.26 -13.98
CA PRO A 126 -10.77 -38.30 -12.95
C PRO A 126 -9.67 -38.01 -11.92
N SER A 127 -8.60 -38.82 -11.86
CA SER A 127 -7.44 -38.53 -11.00
C SER A 127 -6.54 -37.41 -11.54
N ARG A 128 -6.70 -37.05 -12.82
CA ARG A 128 -5.88 -36.04 -13.50
C ARG A 128 -6.68 -34.95 -14.18
N TRP A 129 -7.96 -35.16 -14.42
CA TRP A 129 -8.84 -34.18 -15.05
C TRP A 129 -10.13 -34.03 -14.23
N THR A 130 -10.31 -32.86 -13.63
CA THR A 130 -11.45 -32.53 -12.77
C THR A 130 -12.38 -31.54 -13.45
N PHE A 131 -13.69 -31.70 -13.24
CA PHE A 131 -14.71 -30.81 -13.77
C PHE A 131 -15.32 -29.99 -12.64
N LEU A 132 -15.39 -28.67 -12.79
CA LEU A 132 -15.87 -27.75 -11.76
C LEU A 132 -17.12 -26.99 -12.23
N THR A 133 -18.13 -26.98 -11.38
CA THR A 133 -19.39 -26.25 -11.55
C THR A 133 -19.81 -25.60 -10.24
N GLY A 134 -20.78 -24.69 -10.26
CA GLY A 134 -21.20 -23.98 -9.06
C GLY A 134 -22.48 -23.19 -9.28
N THR A 135 -22.71 -22.15 -8.48
CA THR A 135 -23.79 -21.21 -8.78
C THR A 135 -23.40 -20.36 -9.99
N ARG A 136 -24.38 -19.89 -10.77
CA ARG A 136 -24.14 -18.94 -11.87
C ARG A 136 -23.37 -17.71 -11.42
N ALA A 137 -23.69 -17.19 -10.23
CA ALA A 137 -23.00 -16.06 -9.63
C ALA A 137 -21.52 -16.37 -9.33
N ALA A 138 -21.21 -17.53 -8.75
CA ALA A 138 -19.84 -17.94 -8.47
C ALA A 138 -19.03 -18.13 -9.76
N MET A 139 -19.61 -18.77 -10.78
CA MET A 139 -18.96 -18.92 -12.09
C MET A 139 -18.74 -17.57 -12.77
N ARG A 140 -19.72 -16.66 -12.74
CA ARG A 140 -19.55 -15.30 -13.29
C ARG A 140 -18.45 -14.52 -12.57
N ALA A 141 -18.38 -14.60 -11.24
CA ALA A 141 -17.31 -13.97 -10.47
C ALA A 141 -15.94 -14.53 -10.85
N LEU A 142 -15.81 -15.86 -11.00
CA LEU A 142 -14.55 -16.48 -11.41
C LEU A 142 -14.15 -16.11 -12.84
N PHE A 143 -15.09 -16.06 -13.78
CA PHE A 143 -14.83 -15.64 -15.16
C PHE A 143 -14.39 -14.19 -15.23
N ARG A 144 -15.10 -13.29 -14.55
CA ARG A 144 -14.84 -11.85 -14.57
C ARG A 144 -13.57 -11.48 -13.80
N ASN A 145 -13.44 -11.96 -12.57
CA ASN A 145 -12.43 -11.51 -11.63
C ASN A 145 -11.21 -12.43 -11.58
N GLY A 146 -11.34 -13.69 -12.01
CA GLY A 146 -10.24 -14.64 -12.04
C GLY A 146 -9.59 -14.77 -13.41
N PHE A 147 -10.38 -15.13 -14.42
CA PHE A 147 -9.86 -15.34 -15.76
C PHE A 147 -10.00 -14.11 -16.68
N ARG A 148 -10.53 -12.99 -16.15
CA ARG A 148 -10.80 -11.73 -16.87
C ARG A 148 -11.45 -11.92 -18.25
N ARG A 149 -12.43 -12.83 -18.31
CA ARG A 149 -13.14 -13.18 -19.55
C ARG A 149 -14.37 -12.28 -19.77
N PRO A 150 -14.67 -11.90 -21.02
CA PRO A 150 -15.81 -11.06 -21.35
C PRO A 150 -17.15 -11.79 -21.08
N LEU A 151 -18.11 -11.11 -20.45
CA LEU A 151 -19.46 -11.64 -20.21
C LEU A 151 -20.47 -10.95 -21.14
N LYS A 152 -21.34 -11.71 -21.81
CA LYS A 152 -22.48 -11.17 -22.57
C LYS A 152 -23.66 -10.84 -21.65
N GLU A 153 -24.42 -9.82 -22.02
CA GLU A 153 -25.76 -9.53 -21.47
C GLU A 153 -26.85 -9.89 -22.50
N PRO A 154 -28.03 -10.40 -22.08
CA PRO A 154 -28.52 -10.54 -20.70
C PRO A 154 -28.23 -11.90 -20.02
N ASP A 155 -28.27 -11.90 -18.68
CA ASP A 155 -27.96 -13.04 -17.81
C ASP A 155 -29.15 -14.01 -17.65
N THR A 156 -29.41 -14.85 -18.66
CA THR A 156 -30.54 -15.79 -18.67
C THR A 156 -30.10 -17.24 -18.50
N ALA A 157 -30.96 -18.05 -17.85
CA ALA A 157 -30.73 -19.47 -17.64
C ALA A 157 -30.53 -20.20 -18.98
N GLY A 158 -29.46 -21.00 -19.07
CA GLY A 158 -29.10 -21.75 -20.28
C GLY A 158 -28.24 -20.99 -21.29
N THR A 159 -27.98 -19.69 -21.09
CA THR A 159 -27.04 -18.93 -21.93
C THR A 159 -25.60 -19.16 -21.44
N PRO A 160 -24.67 -19.60 -22.31
CA PRO A 160 -23.26 -19.74 -21.96
C PRO A 160 -22.60 -18.44 -21.52
N LEU A 161 -21.81 -18.52 -20.45
CA LEU A 161 -20.78 -17.53 -20.17
C LEU A 161 -19.82 -17.51 -21.37
N THR A 162 -19.54 -16.33 -21.93
CA THR A 162 -18.71 -16.20 -23.13
C THR A 162 -17.30 -16.71 -22.85
N ASP A 163 -16.86 -17.69 -23.63
CA ASP A 163 -15.51 -18.21 -23.62
C ASP A 163 -14.94 -18.17 -25.04
N PRO A 164 -13.75 -17.59 -25.27
CA PRO A 164 -13.10 -17.59 -26.59
C PRO A 164 -12.64 -18.98 -27.06
N GLY A 165 -12.68 -20.00 -26.20
CA GLY A 165 -12.23 -21.36 -26.54
C GLY A 165 -10.72 -21.55 -26.38
N ASP A 166 -10.09 -20.75 -25.52
CA ASP A 166 -8.67 -20.83 -25.21
C ASP A 166 -8.41 -21.71 -23.98
N LEU A 167 -7.20 -22.28 -23.90
CA LEU A 167 -6.67 -22.93 -22.72
C LEU A 167 -5.84 -21.97 -21.88
N ILE A 168 -5.87 -22.15 -20.56
CA ILE A 168 -5.12 -21.29 -19.63
C ILE A 168 -4.12 -22.15 -18.87
N LEU A 169 -2.85 -21.78 -18.92
CA LEU A 169 -1.83 -22.42 -18.08
C LEU A 169 -1.77 -21.71 -16.74
N VAL A 170 -1.87 -22.49 -15.66
CA VAL A 170 -1.78 -22.02 -14.29
C VAL A 170 -0.70 -22.81 -13.57
N ASP A 171 0.19 -22.13 -12.86
CA ASP A 171 1.25 -22.81 -12.11
C ASP A 171 0.79 -23.32 -10.73
N SER A 172 1.72 -23.92 -10.00
CA SER A 172 1.49 -24.51 -8.67
C SER A 172 1.07 -23.49 -7.60
N LEU A 173 1.26 -22.19 -7.84
CA LEU A 173 0.85 -21.10 -6.95
C LEU A 173 -0.53 -20.53 -7.32
N GLY A 174 -1.17 -21.04 -8.38
CA GLY A 174 -2.42 -20.49 -8.89
C GLY A 174 -2.23 -19.23 -9.74
N GLN A 175 -1.02 -19.01 -10.26
CA GLN A 175 -0.71 -17.88 -11.14
C GLN A 175 -0.95 -18.24 -12.59
N VAL A 176 -1.63 -17.35 -13.33
CA VAL A 176 -1.86 -17.52 -14.76
C VAL A 176 -0.57 -17.22 -15.51
N ARG A 177 -0.06 -18.21 -16.24
CA ARG A 177 1.21 -18.15 -16.99
C ARG A 177 1.01 -17.93 -18.48
N GLY A 178 -0.22 -18.06 -18.97
CA GLY A 178 -0.53 -17.87 -20.38
C GLY A 178 -1.96 -18.24 -20.73
N THR A 179 -2.45 -17.64 -21.82
CA THR A 179 -3.69 -18.03 -22.50
C THR A 179 -3.34 -18.44 -23.92
N PHE A 180 -3.82 -19.60 -24.34
CA PHE A 180 -3.38 -20.27 -25.57
C PHE A 180 -4.58 -20.68 -26.41
N GLY A 181 -4.53 -20.38 -27.70
CA GLY A 181 -5.52 -20.89 -28.65
C GLY A 181 -5.54 -22.41 -28.71
N THR A 182 -6.64 -22.97 -29.17
CA THR A 182 -6.82 -24.43 -29.35
C THR A 182 -6.51 -24.90 -30.78
N ASP A 183 -5.97 -24.01 -31.61
CA ASP A 183 -5.38 -24.35 -32.90
C ASP A 183 -3.95 -24.89 -32.71
N GLN A 184 -3.36 -25.44 -33.78
CA GLN A 184 -2.05 -26.09 -33.68
C GLN A 184 -0.93 -25.16 -33.15
N PRO A 185 -0.78 -23.91 -33.63
CA PRO A 185 0.19 -22.97 -33.05
C PRO A 185 -0.06 -22.68 -31.57
N GLY A 186 -1.31 -22.53 -31.14
CA GLY A 186 -1.67 -22.32 -29.74
C GLY A 186 -1.37 -23.54 -28.86
N GLY A 187 -1.67 -24.75 -29.35
CA GLY A 187 -1.33 -26.01 -28.68
C GLY A 187 0.18 -26.23 -28.52
N ASP A 188 0.98 -25.89 -29.55
CA ASP A 188 2.44 -25.96 -29.49
C ASP A 188 3.00 -24.95 -28.47
N ALA A 189 2.49 -23.71 -28.49
CA ALA A 189 2.88 -22.67 -27.53
C ALA A 189 2.49 -23.04 -26.08
N LEU A 190 1.32 -23.65 -25.87
CA LEU A 190 0.91 -24.17 -24.56
C LEU A 190 1.90 -25.22 -24.04
N ARG A 191 2.37 -26.13 -24.90
CA ARG A 191 3.32 -27.18 -24.51
C ARG A 191 4.69 -26.62 -24.19
N GLU A 192 5.15 -25.63 -24.96
CA GLU A 192 6.39 -24.91 -24.68
C GLU A 192 6.31 -24.19 -23.33
N ALA A 193 5.24 -23.43 -23.10
CA ALA A 193 5.01 -22.75 -21.84
C ALA A 193 4.86 -23.73 -20.66
N LEU A 194 4.13 -24.84 -20.85
CA LEU A 194 3.99 -25.89 -19.85
C LEU A 194 5.34 -26.54 -19.53
N ALA A 195 6.18 -26.80 -20.53
CA ALA A 195 7.53 -27.33 -20.32
C ALA A 195 8.42 -26.33 -19.58
N ALA A 196 8.33 -25.03 -19.89
CA ALA A 196 9.05 -23.99 -19.18
C ALA A 196 8.61 -23.90 -17.71
N VAL A 197 7.31 -23.92 -17.43
CA VAL A 197 6.77 -23.92 -16.06
C VAL A 197 7.14 -25.20 -15.30
N LEU A 198 7.17 -26.36 -15.96
CA LEU A 198 7.64 -27.62 -15.38
C LEU A 198 9.16 -27.63 -15.10
N ALA A 199 9.95 -26.86 -15.86
CA ALA A 199 11.39 -26.73 -15.69
C ALA A 199 11.78 -25.73 -14.58
N GLU A 200 10.84 -24.90 -14.14
CA GLU A 200 11.00 -24.05 -12.96
C GLU A 200 11.00 -24.91 -11.69
N SER A 201 11.77 -24.50 -10.68
CA SER A 201 11.70 -25.08 -9.33
C SER A 201 10.33 -24.80 -8.71
N GLN A 202 9.36 -25.67 -8.97
CA GLN A 202 8.01 -25.52 -8.44
C GLN A 202 7.93 -26.00 -7.00
N PRO A 203 7.18 -25.30 -6.13
CA PRO A 203 6.91 -25.79 -4.79
C PRO A 203 6.16 -27.13 -4.81
N THR A 204 6.66 -28.08 -4.03
CA THR A 204 6.00 -29.35 -3.72
C THR A 204 4.92 -29.19 -2.65
N ALA A 205 4.92 -28.09 -1.90
CA ALA A 205 3.89 -27.74 -0.94
C ALA A 205 3.71 -26.21 -0.76
N VAL A 206 2.49 -25.80 -0.44
CA VAL A 206 2.14 -24.42 -0.08
C VAL A 206 1.69 -24.38 1.38
N VAL A 207 2.23 -23.43 2.15
CA VAL A 207 1.84 -23.20 3.54
C VAL A 207 1.17 -21.84 3.66
N VAL A 208 -0.08 -21.84 4.11
CA VAL A 208 -0.86 -20.63 4.36
C VAL A 208 -1.17 -20.56 5.86
N PRO A 209 -0.99 -19.41 6.53
CA PRO A 209 -1.48 -19.21 7.88
C PRO A 209 -3.00 -19.48 7.94
N PRO A 210 -3.48 -20.39 8.80
CA PRO A 210 -4.91 -20.78 8.86
C PRO A 210 -5.87 -19.59 8.96
N ASP A 211 -5.52 -18.59 9.77
CA ASP A 211 -6.35 -17.40 10.02
C ASP A 211 -6.27 -16.36 8.89
N ALA A 212 -5.33 -16.53 7.96
CA ALA A 212 -5.29 -15.78 6.70
C ALA A 212 -6.06 -16.50 5.58
N ALA A 213 -6.12 -17.83 5.61
CA ALA A 213 -6.87 -18.64 4.65
C ALA A 213 -8.40 -18.52 4.86
N ASP A 214 -8.86 -18.64 6.12
CA ASP A 214 -10.27 -18.56 6.50
C ASP A 214 -10.47 -17.60 7.70
N PRO A 215 -10.49 -16.28 7.47
CA PRO A 215 -10.68 -15.30 8.54
C PRO A 215 -12.17 -15.24 8.93
N LYS A 216 -12.64 -16.18 9.75
CA LYS A 216 -14.05 -16.27 10.19
C LYS A 216 -14.60 -15.00 10.81
N TRP A 217 -13.70 -14.18 11.34
CA TRP A 217 -13.98 -12.92 12.00
C TRP A 217 -14.57 -11.85 11.06
N THR A 218 -14.30 -11.91 9.75
CA THR A 218 -14.74 -10.89 8.79
C THR A 218 -16.26 -10.85 8.63
N GLU A 219 -16.94 -11.99 8.74
CA GLU A 219 -18.40 -12.06 8.61
C GLU A 219 -19.10 -11.39 9.80
N LEU A 220 -18.59 -11.63 11.02
CA LEU A 220 -19.10 -10.95 12.21
C LEU A 220 -18.91 -9.44 12.07
N ARG A 221 -17.71 -8.99 11.69
CA ARG A 221 -17.41 -7.57 11.55
C ARG A 221 -18.31 -6.89 10.48
N ARG A 222 -18.50 -7.53 9.32
CA ARG A 222 -19.45 -7.08 8.30
C ARG A 222 -20.84 -6.89 8.90
N SER A 223 -21.39 -7.92 9.56
CA SER A 223 -22.74 -7.85 10.10
C SER A 223 -22.91 -6.74 11.15
N THR A 224 -21.88 -6.49 11.96
CA THR A 224 -21.84 -5.40 12.94
C THR A 224 -21.86 -4.04 12.25
N GLN A 225 -21.06 -3.85 11.19
CA GLN A 225 -21.01 -2.60 10.43
C GLN A 225 -22.29 -2.32 9.66
N GLU A 226 -22.86 -3.32 9.00
CA GLU A 226 -24.15 -3.19 8.29
C GLU A 226 -25.27 -2.80 9.27
N THR A 227 -25.24 -3.32 10.50
CA THR A 227 -26.19 -2.94 11.55
C THR A 227 -25.95 -1.51 12.04
N ALA A 228 -24.69 -1.12 12.25
CA ALA A 228 -24.32 0.24 12.69
C ALA A 228 -24.66 1.29 11.63
N ALA A 229 -24.46 0.98 10.34
CA ALA A 229 -24.75 1.86 9.22
C ALA A 229 -26.23 2.27 9.14
N ALA A 230 -27.16 1.39 9.56
CA ALA A 230 -28.58 1.73 9.62
C ALA A 230 -28.92 2.89 10.57
N ALA A 231 -28.01 3.25 11.48
CA ALA A 231 -28.16 4.37 12.41
C ALA A 231 -27.25 5.57 12.08
N LEU A 232 -26.52 5.54 10.96
CA LEU A 232 -25.66 6.63 10.52
C LEU A 232 -26.45 7.77 9.87
N ASN A 233 -26.09 9.00 10.20
CA ASN A 233 -26.56 10.17 9.46
C ASN A 233 -25.63 10.51 8.29
N ALA A 234 -24.34 10.17 8.43
CA ALA A 234 -23.35 10.29 7.37
C ALA A 234 -23.81 9.53 6.12
N ARG A 235 -23.55 10.11 4.93
CA ARG A 235 -23.90 9.47 3.67
C ARG A 235 -23.08 8.19 3.49
N HIS A 236 -23.73 7.09 3.17
CA HIS A 236 -23.11 5.77 3.04
C HIS A 236 -23.78 4.89 1.97
N ASP A 237 -24.53 5.52 1.06
CA ASP A 237 -25.25 4.87 -0.04
C ASP A 237 -24.42 4.75 -1.33
N PHE A 238 -23.11 4.54 -1.17
CA PHE A 238 -22.11 4.39 -2.24
C PHE A 238 -21.15 3.24 -1.90
N ARG A 239 -20.26 2.90 -2.83
CA ARG A 239 -19.25 1.85 -2.64
C ARG A 239 -17.95 2.21 -3.34
N PHE A 240 -16.88 1.65 -2.82
CA PHE A 240 -15.60 1.53 -3.49
C PHE A 240 -15.54 0.23 -4.29
N VAL A 241 -14.95 0.32 -5.48
CA VAL A 241 -14.74 -0.78 -6.41
C VAL A 241 -13.25 -0.91 -6.72
N ASP A 242 -12.74 -2.13 -6.73
CA ASP A 242 -11.33 -2.39 -7.06
C ASP A 242 -11.02 -2.02 -8.53
N GLY A 243 -10.16 -1.01 -8.72
CA GLY A 243 -9.75 -0.45 -10.00
C GLY A 243 -8.39 -0.93 -10.51
N VAL A 244 -7.66 -1.79 -9.79
CA VAL A 244 -6.27 -2.17 -10.14
C VAL A 244 -6.16 -2.76 -11.56
N GLY A 245 -7.19 -3.48 -12.00
CA GLY A 245 -7.22 -4.10 -13.33
C GLY A 245 -7.49 -3.15 -14.49
N THR A 246 -7.92 -1.92 -14.23
CA THR A 246 -8.35 -0.93 -15.23
C THR A 246 -7.47 0.31 -15.26
N THR A 247 -6.75 0.60 -14.18
CA THR A 247 -5.98 1.85 -14.04
C THR A 247 -4.62 1.83 -14.73
N GLY A 248 -4.04 0.66 -15.03
CA GLY A 248 -2.69 0.57 -15.58
C GLY A 248 -1.56 0.67 -14.53
N LEU A 249 -1.90 0.80 -13.24
CA LEU A 249 -0.95 0.72 -12.15
C LEU A 249 -0.42 -0.71 -11.99
N THR A 250 0.80 -0.94 -12.48
CA THR A 250 1.47 -2.26 -12.50
C THR A 250 2.56 -2.41 -11.46
N PHE A 251 2.74 -1.42 -10.58
CA PHE A 251 3.72 -1.46 -9.50
C PHE A 251 3.56 -2.71 -8.63
N ARG A 252 4.68 -3.25 -8.15
CA ARG A 252 4.70 -4.31 -7.14
C ARG A 252 5.71 -3.96 -6.06
N GLN A 253 5.23 -3.79 -4.84
CA GLN A 253 6.08 -3.61 -3.68
C GLN A 253 6.78 -4.94 -3.39
N GLY A 254 8.09 -4.91 -3.23
CA GLY A 254 8.85 -6.08 -2.81
C GLY A 254 9.14 -6.01 -1.32
N ALA A 255 9.09 -7.18 -0.68
CA ALA A 255 9.36 -7.33 0.74
C ALA A 255 10.64 -8.11 1.02
N SER A 256 11.19 -7.91 2.22
CA SER A 256 12.40 -8.62 2.67
C SER A 256 12.08 -10.06 3.08
N VAL A 257 12.82 -11.03 2.54
CA VAL A 257 12.71 -12.44 2.92
C VAL A 257 13.17 -12.75 4.36
N ASP A 258 13.92 -11.84 5.01
CA ASP A 258 14.37 -12.05 6.40
C ASP A 258 13.20 -12.18 7.38
N LEU A 259 12.11 -11.48 7.09
CA LEU A 259 10.90 -11.39 7.90
C LEU A 259 10.16 -12.73 7.92
N GLY A 260 10.08 -13.38 6.77
CA GLY A 260 9.43 -14.66 6.62
C GLY A 260 10.33 -15.82 7.01
N LYS A 261 11.45 -15.97 6.30
CA LYS A 261 12.32 -17.15 6.34
C LYS A 261 13.15 -17.29 7.61
N TYR A 262 13.50 -16.18 8.25
CA TYR A 262 14.31 -16.20 9.47
C TYR A 262 13.59 -15.62 10.67
N TYR A 263 12.31 -15.29 10.52
CA TYR A 263 11.43 -14.60 11.45
C TYR A 263 12.16 -13.67 12.43
N ARG A 264 12.39 -12.43 11.99
CA ARG A 264 12.99 -11.38 12.82
C ARG A 264 12.06 -10.19 12.86
N ALA A 265 11.51 -9.90 14.04
CA ALA A 265 10.83 -8.62 14.29
C ALA A 265 11.85 -7.50 14.11
N THR A 266 11.73 -6.76 13.01
CA THR A 266 12.69 -5.72 12.63
C THR A 266 11.94 -4.55 12.02
N HIS A 267 12.43 -3.34 12.25
CA HIS A 267 11.83 -2.12 11.72
C HIS A 267 11.89 -1.97 10.18
N TYR A 268 12.38 -2.98 9.44
CA TYR A 268 12.09 -3.10 8.00
C TYR A 268 10.58 -3.24 7.72
N ASP A 269 9.80 -3.72 8.69
CA ASP A 269 8.36 -3.96 8.57
C ASP A 269 7.49 -2.70 8.43
N HIS A 270 8.09 -1.51 8.47
CA HIS A 270 7.36 -0.24 8.45
C HIS A 270 6.66 0.07 7.12
N GLY A 271 6.86 -0.74 6.09
CA GLY A 271 6.30 -0.44 4.79
C GLY A 271 6.99 0.72 4.08
N THR A 272 6.29 1.24 3.08
CA THR A 272 6.81 2.24 2.15
C THR A 272 5.71 3.21 1.76
N ALA A 273 6.10 4.45 1.48
CA ALA A 273 5.21 5.51 1.06
C ALA A 273 4.59 5.28 -0.33
N VAL A 274 3.45 5.92 -0.55
CA VAL A 274 2.98 6.36 -1.86
C VAL A 274 2.75 7.87 -1.77
N ALA A 275 3.32 8.64 -2.69
CA ALA A 275 3.25 10.10 -2.71
C ALA A 275 2.73 10.59 -4.07
N ALA A 276 2.20 11.82 -4.13
CA ALA A 276 1.56 12.34 -5.33
C ALA A 276 1.89 13.81 -5.61
N ALA A 277 2.01 14.17 -6.88
CA ALA A 277 2.18 15.53 -7.39
C ALA A 277 1.82 15.57 -8.89
N ASP A 278 1.53 16.75 -9.42
CA ASP A 278 1.37 16.99 -10.87
C ASP A 278 2.76 17.27 -11.46
N VAL A 279 3.50 16.22 -11.84
CA VAL A 279 4.95 16.35 -12.07
C VAL A 279 5.31 16.91 -13.44
N ASP A 280 4.38 16.95 -14.38
CA ASP A 280 4.58 17.50 -15.73
C ASP A 280 3.69 18.73 -16.05
N GLY A 281 2.96 19.22 -15.04
CA GLY A 281 2.19 20.45 -15.09
C GLY A 281 0.96 20.38 -15.98
N ASP A 282 0.46 19.17 -16.28
CA ASP A 282 -0.70 18.96 -17.13
C ASP A 282 -2.04 19.11 -16.39
N GLY A 283 -1.99 19.23 -15.06
CA GLY A 283 -3.13 19.41 -14.19
C GLY A 283 -3.65 18.13 -13.55
N LEU A 284 -3.15 16.96 -13.97
CA LEU A 284 -3.46 15.64 -13.44
C LEU A 284 -2.42 15.25 -12.40
N VAL A 285 -2.86 14.52 -11.36
CA VAL A 285 -1.96 14.12 -10.27
C VAL A 285 -1.35 12.76 -10.56
N ASP A 286 -0.02 12.69 -10.54
CA ASP A 286 0.81 11.51 -10.75
C ASP A 286 1.17 10.83 -9.43
N LEU A 287 1.54 9.55 -9.50
CA LEU A 287 1.78 8.70 -8.33
C LEU A 287 3.21 8.15 -8.30
N TYR A 288 3.92 8.38 -7.20
CA TYR A 288 5.23 7.80 -6.94
C TYR A 288 5.16 6.75 -5.83
N PHE A 289 5.54 5.51 -6.18
CA PHE A 289 5.58 4.38 -5.26
C PHE A 289 7.00 4.08 -4.81
N VAL A 290 7.17 3.97 -3.49
CA VAL A 290 8.46 3.63 -2.86
C VAL A 290 8.56 2.13 -2.61
N ASN A 291 9.78 1.60 -2.70
CA ASN A 291 10.08 0.19 -2.55
C ASN A 291 11.32 -0.05 -1.67
N GLN A 292 11.24 -1.07 -0.81
CA GLN A 292 12.40 -1.55 -0.04
C GLN A 292 13.19 -2.62 -0.80
N VAL A 293 12.48 -3.40 -1.64
CA VAL A 293 13.03 -4.49 -2.43
C VAL A 293 12.52 -4.38 -3.85
N GLY A 294 13.42 -4.03 -4.76
CA GLY A 294 13.07 -3.73 -6.15
C GLY A 294 13.21 -2.24 -6.39
N ARG A 295 12.65 -1.77 -7.50
CA ARG A 295 12.73 -0.36 -7.88
C ARG A 295 11.51 0.42 -7.38
N ASN A 296 11.71 1.68 -7.03
CA ASN A 296 10.65 2.67 -6.96
C ASN A 296 10.08 2.92 -8.37
N ALA A 297 8.87 3.49 -8.45
CA ALA A 297 8.22 3.75 -9.73
C ALA A 297 7.38 5.03 -9.73
N LEU A 298 7.41 5.76 -10.84
CA LEU A 298 6.56 6.91 -11.12
C LEU A 298 5.54 6.56 -12.20
N PHE A 299 4.28 6.80 -11.89
CA PHE A 299 3.15 6.57 -12.77
C PHE A 299 2.49 7.90 -13.12
N ARG A 300 2.56 8.27 -14.40
CA ARG A 300 1.90 9.47 -14.90
C ARG A 300 0.42 9.21 -15.12
N ASN A 301 -0.44 10.08 -14.62
CA ASN A 301 -1.87 10.05 -14.87
C ASN A 301 -2.16 10.57 -16.29
N VAL A 302 -2.87 9.78 -17.10
CA VAL A 302 -3.25 10.17 -18.47
C VAL A 302 -4.75 10.46 -18.60
N GLY A 303 -5.42 10.61 -17.47
CA GLY A 303 -6.82 10.95 -17.33
C GLY A 303 -7.73 9.73 -17.16
N GLN A 304 -8.93 9.97 -16.60
CA GLN A 304 -9.97 8.94 -16.42
C GLN A 304 -9.49 7.73 -15.61
N GLY A 305 -8.61 7.97 -14.63
CA GLY A 305 -8.07 6.93 -13.75
C GLY A 305 -7.07 6.00 -14.41
N HIS A 306 -6.53 6.36 -15.58
CA HIS A 306 -5.49 5.61 -16.27
C HIS A 306 -4.10 6.18 -16.00
N PHE A 307 -3.12 5.28 -15.88
CA PHE A 307 -1.74 5.61 -15.55
C PHE A 307 -0.73 4.88 -16.45
N GLU A 308 0.38 5.54 -16.73
CA GLU A 308 1.51 5.03 -17.49
C GLU A 308 2.77 5.00 -16.64
N ASP A 309 3.51 3.88 -16.62
CA ASP A 309 4.83 3.81 -15.98
C ASP A 309 5.83 4.67 -16.79
N VAL A 310 6.24 5.80 -16.22
CA VAL A 310 7.22 6.74 -16.80
C VAL A 310 8.56 6.70 -16.08
N THR A 311 8.76 5.74 -15.16
CA THR A 311 9.90 5.67 -14.24
C THR A 311 11.26 5.88 -14.90
N ASP A 312 11.52 5.18 -16.01
CA ASP A 312 12.80 5.24 -16.72
C ASP A 312 12.98 6.56 -17.48
N ALA A 313 11.90 7.09 -18.05
CA ALA A 313 11.92 8.38 -18.76
C ALA A 313 12.10 9.55 -17.78
N ALA A 314 11.51 9.44 -16.60
CA ALA A 314 11.59 10.41 -15.52
C ALA A 314 12.92 10.36 -14.76
N GLY A 315 13.65 9.24 -14.79
CA GLY A 315 14.96 9.12 -14.12
C GLY A 315 14.89 8.85 -12.61
N VAL A 316 13.75 8.40 -12.08
CA VAL A 316 13.49 8.22 -10.64
C VAL A 316 13.39 6.75 -10.20
N GLY A 317 13.80 5.80 -11.04
CA GLY A 317 13.78 4.36 -10.78
C GLY A 317 14.84 3.86 -9.80
N VAL A 318 14.77 4.27 -8.53
CA VAL A 318 15.73 3.87 -7.49
C VAL A 318 15.54 2.41 -7.11
N GLY A 319 16.55 1.55 -7.36
CA GLY A 319 16.49 0.12 -7.03
C GLY A 319 17.77 -0.47 -6.42
N ASP A 320 18.75 0.39 -6.11
CA ASP A 320 20.05 -0.01 -5.54
C ASP A 320 20.09 0.02 -4.01
N ARG A 321 19.00 0.45 -3.36
CA ARG A 321 18.89 0.63 -1.90
C ARG A 321 17.47 0.40 -1.40
N ALA A 322 17.32 0.19 -0.09
CA ALA A 322 16.02 0.08 0.55
C ALA A 322 15.46 1.48 0.84
N CYS A 323 14.48 1.91 0.05
CA CYS A 323 13.79 3.19 0.24
C CYS A 323 12.57 3.03 1.16
N VAL A 324 12.17 4.11 1.85
CA VAL A 324 11.10 4.07 2.87
C VAL A 324 10.02 5.11 2.59
N GLY A 325 10.36 6.40 2.67
CA GLY A 325 9.45 7.53 2.50
C GLY A 325 9.71 8.33 1.24
N ALA A 326 8.71 9.13 0.84
CA ALA A 326 8.81 10.08 -0.26
C ALA A 326 8.09 11.38 0.09
N ALA A 327 8.65 12.50 -0.35
CA ALA A 327 8.08 13.82 -0.17
C ALA A 327 8.24 14.63 -1.46
N PHE A 328 7.13 15.08 -2.04
CA PHE A 328 7.12 16.09 -3.08
C PHE A 328 7.11 17.50 -2.49
N ALA A 329 7.85 18.42 -3.10
CA ALA A 329 7.89 19.84 -2.75
C ALA A 329 8.59 20.67 -3.84
N ASP A 330 8.14 21.89 -4.10
CA ASP A 330 8.91 22.86 -4.89
C ASP A 330 10.02 23.51 -4.03
N ILE A 331 11.26 23.00 -4.10
CA ILE A 331 12.31 23.42 -3.16
C ILE A 331 12.98 24.74 -3.56
N ASP A 332 12.93 25.10 -4.85
CA ASP A 332 13.59 26.29 -5.39
C ASP A 332 12.61 27.39 -5.86
N ASN A 333 11.32 27.18 -5.59
CA ASN A 333 10.18 28.05 -5.91
C ASN A 333 10.04 28.32 -7.41
N ASP A 334 10.51 27.43 -8.29
CA ASP A 334 10.38 27.56 -9.75
C ASP A 334 9.00 27.12 -10.27
N GLY A 335 8.35 26.26 -9.50
CA GLY A 335 7.00 25.84 -9.69
C GLY A 335 6.77 24.42 -10.13
N ASP A 336 7.82 23.63 -10.10
CA ASP A 336 7.84 22.23 -10.47
C ASP A 336 8.15 21.40 -9.21
N GLU A 337 7.36 20.37 -8.96
CA GLU A 337 7.47 19.60 -7.72
C GLU A 337 8.68 18.66 -7.76
N ASP A 338 9.66 18.91 -6.89
CA ASP A 338 10.83 18.07 -6.69
C ASP A 338 10.53 16.89 -5.79
N LEU A 339 11.36 15.85 -5.86
CA LEU A 339 11.14 14.60 -5.14
C LEU A 339 12.30 14.27 -4.20
N PHE A 340 11.99 14.16 -2.91
CA PHE A 340 12.89 13.62 -1.90
C PHE A 340 12.52 12.18 -1.54
N VAL A 341 13.51 11.29 -1.46
CA VAL A 341 13.33 9.87 -1.13
C VAL A 341 14.26 9.49 0.01
N THR A 342 13.70 8.93 1.08
CA THR A 342 14.52 8.42 2.20
C THR A 342 14.97 6.99 1.95
N ALA A 343 16.14 6.66 2.49
CA ALA A 343 16.70 5.33 2.40
C ALA A 343 17.36 4.90 3.71
N VAL A 344 17.46 3.58 3.87
CA VAL A 344 18.14 2.94 4.99
C VAL A 344 19.62 2.83 4.65
N ARG A 345 20.51 3.50 5.39
CA ARG A 345 21.99 3.48 5.29
C ARG A 345 22.62 4.01 4.02
N GLU A 346 22.14 3.63 2.85
CA GLU A 346 22.73 3.99 1.55
C GLU A 346 22.63 5.50 1.21
N GLY A 347 21.95 6.28 2.05
CA GLY A 347 21.79 7.73 1.91
C GLY A 347 20.52 8.11 1.15
N ASN A 348 19.92 9.22 1.58
CA ASN A 348 18.72 9.78 0.98
C ASN A 348 19.00 10.39 -0.40
N LEU A 349 17.96 10.60 -1.18
CA LEU A 349 18.03 11.14 -2.54
C LEU A 349 17.15 12.36 -2.68
N LEU A 350 17.61 13.33 -3.47
CA LEU A 350 16.83 14.50 -3.89
C LEU A 350 16.94 14.65 -5.39
N PHE A 351 15.78 14.71 -6.02
CA PHE A 351 15.59 14.78 -7.45
C PHE A 351 14.94 16.11 -7.80
N ARG A 352 15.62 16.94 -8.59
CA ARG A 352 15.04 18.20 -9.09
C ARG A 352 14.26 17.95 -10.37
N ASN A 353 13.01 18.38 -10.42
CA ASN A 353 12.14 18.30 -11.60
C ASN A 353 12.50 19.41 -12.62
N ASP A 354 12.15 19.21 -13.89
CA ASP A 354 12.31 20.22 -14.94
C ASP A 354 10.98 20.81 -15.43
N GLY A 355 9.88 20.47 -14.74
CA GLY A 355 8.51 20.86 -15.07
C GLY A 355 7.85 20.01 -16.15
N HIS A 356 8.53 18.96 -16.62
CA HIS A 356 8.04 18.05 -17.65
C HIS A 356 8.11 16.58 -17.20
N GLY A 357 8.20 16.36 -15.88
CA GLY A 357 8.31 15.04 -15.28
C GLY A 357 9.68 14.37 -15.48
N VAL A 358 10.73 15.12 -15.85
CA VAL A 358 12.09 14.61 -15.97
C VAL A 358 12.96 15.13 -14.84
N PHE A 359 13.49 14.19 -14.06
CA PHE A 359 14.19 14.50 -12.83
C PHE A 359 15.70 14.34 -12.95
N THR A 360 16.43 15.22 -12.27
CA THR A 360 17.88 15.14 -12.10
C THR A 360 18.22 14.85 -10.64
N ASP A 361 19.02 13.81 -10.37
CA ASP A 361 19.59 13.58 -9.04
C ASP A 361 20.56 14.72 -8.67
N VAL A 362 20.13 15.58 -7.74
CA VAL A 362 20.88 16.72 -7.21
C VAL A 362 21.38 16.46 -5.78
N THR A 363 21.26 15.23 -5.27
CA THR A 363 21.53 14.85 -3.87
C THR A 363 22.85 15.40 -3.32
N ARG A 364 23.93 15.29 -4.12
CA ARG A 364 25.26 15.77 -3.72
C ARG A 364 25.37 17.29 -3.75
N GLU A 365 24.78 17.93 -4.76
CA GLU A 365 24.77 19.38 -4.91
C GLU A 365 23.98 20.03 -3.76
N ALA A 366 22.83 19.44 -3.44
CA ALA A 366 21.92 19.91 -2.41
C ALA A 366 22.43 19.66 -0.98
N GLY A 367 23.31 18.69 -0.77
CA GLY A 367 23.91 18.42 0.54
C GLY A 367 23.09 17.51 1.47
N VAL A 368 22.13 16.75 0.93
CA VAL A 368 21.16 15.95 1.72
C VAL A 368 21.44 14.44 1.76
N GLY A 369 22.42 13.94 0.99
CA GLY A 369 22.68 12.49 0.89
C GLY A 369 23.51 11.86 2.01
N GLY A 370 24.15 12.66 2.88
CA GLY A 370 25.27 12.25 3.73
C GLY A 370 24.94 11.59 5.09
N THR A 371 23.74 11.07 5.31
CA THR A 371 23.29 10.69 6.66
C THR A 371 23.79 9.31 7.10
N GLY A 372 23.87 8.34 6.18
CA GLY A 372 24.27 6.96 6.50
C GLY A 372 23.36 6.23 7.52
N GLY A 373 22.26 6.87 7.93
CA GLY A 373 21.34 6.41 8.97
C GLY A 373 20.10 5.73 8.38
N HIS A 374 19.18 5.30 9.25
CA HIS A 374 17.96 4.60 8.85
C HIS A 374 16.82 5.62 8.77
N SER A 375 16.87 6.45 7.73
CA SER A 375 15.86 7.48 7.47
C SER A 375 14.52 6.88 7.10
N SER A 376 13.44 7.49 7.60
CA SER A 376 12.06 7.02 7.46
C SER A 376 11.19 8.08 6.79
N GLY A 377 10.42 8.85 7.54
CA GLY A 377 9.57 9.92 7.02
C GLY A 377 10.38 11.19 6.72
N ALA A 378 9.81 12.03 5.86
CA ALA A 378 10.29 13.36 5.58
C ALA A 378 9.12 14.34 5.56
N ALA A 379 9.38 15.59 5.96
CA ALA A 379 8.44 16.69 5.81
C ALA A 379 9.17 17.97 5.37
N PHE A 380 8.67 18.58 4.30
CA PHE A 380 9.02 19.93 3.86
C PHE A 380 8.07 20.96 4.48
N PHE A 381 8.64 22.02 5.03
CA PHE A 381 7.92 23.12 5.68
C PHE A 381 8.83 24.34 5.81
N ASP A 382 8.28 25.55 5.89
CA ASP A 382 9.07 26.79 6.06
C ASP A 382 9.19 27.11 7.55
N TYR A 383 10.29 26.70 8.20
CA TYR A 383 10.39 26.81 9.66
C TYR A 383 10.85 28.18 10.13
N ASP A 384 11.57 28.94 9.31
CA ASP A 384 12.08 30.26 9.68
C ASP A 384 11.33 31.43 9.03
N GLY A 385 10.32 31.14 8.21
CA GLY A 385 9.41 32.10 7.60
C GLY A 385 10.05 32.89 6.48
N ASP A 386 11.08 32.34 5.83
CA ASP A 386 11.83 33.00 4.76
C ASP A 386 11.31 32.69 3.35
N GLY A 387 10.23 31.90 3.25
CA GLY A 387 9.53 31.57 2.02
C GLY A 387 10.16 30.40 1.26
N ARG A 388 11.21 29.76 1.80
CA ARG A 388 11.80 28.54 1.24
C ARG A 388 11.42 27.35 2.10
N LEU A 389 11.21 26.20 1.46
CA LEU A 389 10.91 24.97 2.17
C LEU A 389 12.19 24.38 2.74
N ASP A 390 12.21 24.21 4.05
CA ASP A 390 13.18 23.45 4.83
C ASP A 390 12.74 21.99 4.92
N LEU A 391 13.65 21.10 5.36
CA LEU A 391 13.40 19.67 5.36
C LEU A 391 13.68 19.06 6.74
N PHE A 392 12.72 18.34 7.30
CA PHE A 392 12.92 17.49 8.47
C PHE A 392 12.83 16.01 8.07
N VAL A 393 13.88 15.25 8.38
CA VAL A 393 13.96 13.80 8.10
C VAL A 393 13.98 13.03 9.42
N THR A 394 13.03 12.13 9.60
CA THR A 394 13.00 11.23 10.75
C THR A 394 13.94 10.06 10.56
N ASN A 395 14.57 9.61 11.65
CA ASN A 395 15.34 8.39 11.68
C ASN A 395 14.71 7.38 12.64
N VAL A 396 14.73 6.13 12.22
CA VAL A 396 14.58 4.97 13.11
C VAL A 396 16.01 4.62 13.54
N GLY A 397 16.28 4.23 14.79
CA GLY A 397 17.66 3.93 15.19
C GLY A 397 18.27 2.73 14.43
N LYS A 398 19.53 2.39 14.74
CA LYS A 398 20.28 1.30 14.09
C LYS A 398 19.69 -0.07 14.39
N TYR A 399 18.86 -0.57 13.50
CA TYR A 399 18.32 -1.93 13.53
C TYR A 399 19.09 -2.91 12.63
N THR A 400 20.10 -2.46 11.88
CA THR A 400 20.95 -3.29 11.01
C THR A 400 22.44 -3.33 11.41
N ARG A 401 23.10 -4.42 11.04
CA ARG A 401 24.55 -4.66 11.23
C ARG A 401 25.34 -4.22 10.00
N ASP A 402 26.65 -4.09 10.16
CA ASP A 402 27.60 -3.81 9.06
C ASP A 402 27.86 -5.00 8.12
N ALA A 403 27.18 -6.12 8.34
CA ALA A 403 27.28 -7.29 7.47
C ALA A 403 26.16 -7.27 6.42
N ARG A 404 26.50 -7.67 5.20
CA ARG A 404 25.55 -7.83 4.09
C ARG A 404 25.31 -9.31 3.77
N ARG A 405 24.11 -9.58 3.27
CA ARG A 405 23.72 -10.86 2.68
C ARG A 405 24.34 -11.01 1.27
N PRO A 406 24.33 -12.23 0.69
CA PRO A 406 24.76 -12.46 -0.69
C PRO A 406 24.00 -11.61 -1.73
N ASP A 407 22.75 -11.25 -1.44
CA ASP A 407 21.91 -10.36 -2.27
C ASP A 407 22.24 -8.87 -2.10
N GLY A 408 23.26 -8.53 -1.29
CA GLY A 408 23.70 -7.17 -1.05
C GLY A 408 22.99 -6.44 0.08
N ARG A 409 21.90 -6.98 0.66
CA ARG A 409 21.13 -6.28 1.70
C ARG A 409 21.78 -6.37 3.08
N TRP A 410 21.58 -5.36 3.92
CA TRP A 410 22.04 -5.38 5.30
C TRP A 410 21.33 -6.45 6.12
N ILE A 411 22.08 -7.05 7.05
CA ILE A 411 21.58 -8.04 8.00
C ILE A 411 21.07 -7.32 9.25
N SER A 412 19.83 -7.58 9.66
CA SER A 412 19.27 -7.01 10.89
C SER A 412 19.91 -7.58 12.16
N PHE A 413 19.91 -6.79 13.24
CA PHE A 413 20.18 -7.32 14.58
C PHE A 413 19.10 -8.35 14.99
N PRO A 414 19.45 -9.40 15.77
CA PRO A 414 18.47 -10.34 16.32
C PRO A 414 17.46 -9.68 17.26
N ASP A 415 17.88 -8.63 17.97
CA ASP A 415 17.08 -7.81 18.90
C ASP A 415 16.71 -6.45 18.28
N ALA A 416 16.59 -6.38 16.95
CA ALA A 416 16.30 -5.14 16.22
C ALA A 416 15.06 -4.40 16.75
N PHE A 417 13.97 -5.12 17.01
CA PHE A 417 12.75 -4.53 17.59
C PHE A 417 12.97 -3.83 18.94
N ALA A 418 13.89 -4.34 19.75
CA ALA A 418 14.27 -3.78 21.06
C ALA A 418 15.45 -2.80 20.97
N GLY A 419 15.78 -2.32 19.76
CA GLY A 419 16.97 -1.51 19.52
C GLY A 419 16.98 -0.17 20.26
N HIS A 420 15.82 0.38 20.61
CA HIS A 420 15.67 1.61 21.39
C HIS A 420 16.23 1.49 22.81
N LEU A 421 16.41 0.28 23.33
CA LEU A 421 17.03 0.02 24.63
C LEU A 421 18.55 0.16 24.62
N HIS A 422 19.14 0.36 23.45
CA HIS A 422 20.58 0.44 23.23
C HIS A 422 20.96 1.87 22.80
N PRO A 423 21.39 2.76 23.70
CA PRO A 423 21.68 4.16 23.36
C PRO A 423 22.71 4.34 22.24
N GLU A 424 23.63 3.39 22.06
CA GLU A 424 24.61 3.39 20.97
C GLU A 424 23.99 3.13 19.59
N ARG A 425 22.74 2.66 19.56
CA ARG A 425 21.94 2.44 18.35
C ARG A 425 21.00 3.62 18.06
N SER A 426 20.96 4.68 18.86
CA SER A 426 20.15 5.86 18.53
C SER A 426 20.73 6.62 17.32
N GLU A 427 19.85 7.11 16.46
CA GLU A 427 20.18 8.00 15.35
C GLU A 427 19.26 9.22 15.43
N ALA A 428 19.84 10.42 15.43
CA ALA A 428 19.05 11.64 15.57
C ALA A 428 18.36 12.00 14.25
N SER A 429 17.10 12.43 14.31
CA SER A 429 16.42 13.07 13.17
C SER A 429 17.12 14.38 12.79
N ILE A 430 17.01 14.76 11.52
CA ILE A 430 17.82 15.82 10.93
C ILE A 430 16.90 16.91 10.37
N LEU A 431 17.07 18.12 10.88
CA LEU A 431 16.53 19.35 10.34
C LEU A 431 17.58 19.98 9.42
N TYR A 432 17.16 20.25 8.21
CA TYR A 432 17.92 20.91 7.17
C TYR A 432 17.28 22.26 6.87
N ARG A 433 18.10 23.31 6.83
CA ARG A 433 17.68 24.62 6.36
C ARG A 433 17.99 24.80 4.88
N ASN A 434 17.03 25.29 4.10
CA ASN A 434 17.22 25.67 2.71
C ASN A 434 17.84 27.07 2.59
N ILE A 435 19.12 27.12 2.23
CA ILE A 435 19.91 28.36 2.31
C ILE A 435 19.79 29.24 1.06
N ASP A 436 19.40 28.70 -0.09
CA ASP A 436 19.39 29.44 -1.36
C ASP A 436 18.42 28.89 -2.42
N GLY A 437 17.48 28.03 -2.03
CA GLY A 437 16.56 27.32 -2.92
C GLY A 437 17.11 25.99 -3.40
N ARG A 438 18.43 25.75 -3.34
CA ARG A 438 19.02 24.54 -3.96
C ARG A 438 19.88 23.73 -3.02
N ARG A 439 20.38 24.37 -1.96
CA ARG A 439 21.30 23.76 -1.00
C ARG A 439 20.71 23.78 0.39
N PHE A 440 21.03 22.73 1.12
CA PHE A 440 20.58 22.48 2.47
C PHE A 440 21.75 22.40 3.44
N GLU A 441 21.58 22.99 4.62
CA GLU A 441 22.53 22.89 5.72
C GLU A 441 21.88 22.24 6.94
N VAL A 442 22.59 21.33 7.60
CA VAL A 442 22.09 20.69 8.83
C VAL A 442 22.04 21.72 9.96
N THR A 443 20.86 21.96 10.52
CA THR A 443 20.64 22.94 11.60
C THR A 443 20.17 22.33 12.91
N SER A 444 19.78 21.04 12.98
CA SER A 444 19.36 20.38 14.25
C SER A 444 20.22 20.75 15.48
N PRO A 445 21.57 20.66 15.42
CA PRO A 445 22.40 20.99 16.60
C PRO A 445 22.33 22.47 17.00
N LEU A 446 22.10 23.36 16.04
CA LEU A 446 22.04 24.80 16.24
C LEU A 446 20.64 25.27 16.66
N SER A 447 19.59 24.56 16.21
CA SER A 447 18.20 24.89 16.53
C SER A 447 17.78 24.42 17.92
N GLY A 448 18.52 23.49 18.51
CA GLY A 448 18.17 22.83 19.77
C GLY A 448 17.19 21.67 19.59
N LEU A 449 16.79 21.37 18.34
CA LEU A 449 16.01 20.19 18.00
C LEU A 449 16.93 18.97 17.94
N VAL A 450 16.98 18.23 19.05
CA VAL A 450 17.71 16.96 19.16
C VAL A 450 16.71 15.84 19.42
N HIS A 451 16.13 15.33 18.33
CA HIS A 451 15.18 14.22 18.37
C HIS A 451 15.92 12.91 18.13
N SER A 452 16.03 12.05 19.14
CA SER A 452 16.70 10.74 19.07
C SER A 452 15.78 9.55 19.33
N ALA A 453 14.46 9.79 19.40
CA ALA A 453 13.49 8.70 19.46
C ALA A 453 13.40 8.01 18.10
N TRP A 454 12.93 6.77 18.10
CA TRP A 454 12.76 5.98 16.89
C TRP A 454 11.42 6.39 16.27
N SER A 455 11.47 7.09 15.14
CA SER A 455 10.29 7.72 14.56
C SER A 455 10.14 7.40 13.09
N GLY A 456 8.91 7.07 12.71
CA GLY A 456 8.52 6.78 11.34
C GLY A 456 8.05 8.00 10.58
N ASP A 457 7.39 8.94 11.26
CA ASP A 457 6.60 10.01 10.64
C ASP A 457 6.75 11.34 11.39
N VAL A 458 6.18 12.41 10.88
CA VAL A 458 6.27 13.77 11.45
C VAL A 458 5.24 14.66 10.79
N THR A 459 4.50 15.50 11.51
CA THR A 459 3.65 16.53 10.87
C THR A 459 3.98 17.94 11.34
N PRO A 460 4.16 18.91 10.42
CA PRO A 460 4.17 20.33 10.76
C PRO A 460 2.77 20.79 11.18
N ILE A 461 2.68 21.52 12.30
CA ILE A 461 1.42 22.06 12.82
C ILE A 461 1.68 23.36 13.58
N ASP A 462 0.84 24.37 13.42
CA ASP A 462 0.88 25.61 14.23
C ASP A 462 -0.05 25.43 15.44
N VAL A 463 0.49 24.85 16.52
CA VAL A 463 -0.32 24.32 17.63
C VAL A 463 -0.83 25.42 18.57
N ASP A 464 -0.12 26.55 18.64
CA ASP A 464 -0.46 27.70 19.48
C ASP A 464 -0.95 28.93 18.67
N ALA A 465 -1.17 28.73 17.37
CA ALA A 465 -1.68 29.74 16.44
C ALA A 465 -0.81 31.00 16.39
N ASP A 466 0.50 30.86 16.61
CA ASP A 466 1.46 31.97 16.58
C ASP A 466 1.98 32.28 15.16
N GLY A 467 1.55 31.47 14.18
CA GLY A 467 1.88 31.59 12.76
C GLY A 467 3.21 30.97 12.37
N ARG A 468 3.91 30.29 13.29
CA ARG A 468 5.10 29.48 12.98
C ARG A 468 4.74 28.00 13.07
N PRO A 469 5.19 27.18 12.11
CA PRO A 469 4.97 25.75 12.19
C PRO A 469 5.86 25.14 13.29
N ASP A 470 5.22 24.43 14.21
CA ASP A 470 5.82 23.47 15.14
C ASP A 470 5.94 22.10 14.48
N LEU A 471 6.56 21.13 15.16
CA LEU A 471 6.66 19.75 14.69
C LEU A 471 6.14 18.77 15.73
N TYR A 472 5.13 17.98 15.37
CA TYR A 472 4.74 16.79 16.11
C TYR A 472 5.43 15.56 15.51
N VAL A 473 6.20 14.84 16.32
CA VAL A 473 7.02 13.70 15.91
C VAL A 473 6.62 12.47 16.73
N PRO A 474 5.88 11.51 16.16
CA PRO A 474 5.57 10.23 16.78
C PRO A 474 6.82 9.45 17.18
N SER A 475 6.73 8.70 18.27
CA SER A 475 7.76 7.80 18.76
C SER A 475 7.24 6.37 18.80
N MET A 476 7.89 5.48 18.07
CA MET A 476 7.54 4.06 18.02
C MET A 476 7.81 3.34 19.33
N GLN A 477 8.75 3.83 20.15
CA GLN A 477 9.07 3.26 21.46
C GLN A 477 9.37 4.37 22.46
N GLY A 478 8.33 4.98 23.02
CA GLY A 478 8.49 6.03 24.03
C GLY A 478 7.38 7.06 23.96
N HIS A 479 7.70 8.29 24.35
CA HIS A 479 6.78 9.42 24.24
C HIS A 479 6.94 10.14 22.92
N ASP A 480 5.83 10.54 22.31
CA ASP A 480 5.83 11.45 21.17
C ASP A 480 6.40 12.81 21.58
N GLN A 481 6.95 13.54 20.61
CA GLN A 481 7.60 14.82 20.86
C GLN A 481 6.91 15.93 20.08
N LEU A 482 6.60 17.02 20.78
CA LEU A 482 6.15 18.27 20.16
C LEU A 482 7.26 19.30 20.32
N TRP A 483 7.80 19.76 19.20
CA TRP A 483 8.85 20.76 19.13
C TRP A 483 8.26 22.11 18.74
N TYR A 484 8.15 23.00 19.72
CA TYR A 484 7.67 24.36 19.52
C TYR A 484 8.70 25.22 18.81
N ASN A 485 8.27 25.95 17.79
CA ASN A 485 9.08 26.89 17.06
C ASN A 485 9.09 28.26 17.75
N LEU A 486 10.16 28.54 18.48
CA LEU A 486 10.31 29.80 19.22
C LEU A 486 10.70 30.99 18.32
N GLY A 487 10.84 30.77 17.02
CA GLY A 487 11.42 31.73 16.07
C GLY A 487 12.94 31.84 16.19
N GLY A 488 13.54 32.56 15.23
CA GLY A 488 15.01 32.69 15.14
C GLY A 488 15.73 31.36 14.93
N GLY A 489 15.01 30.37 14.36
CA GLY A 489 15.49 29.02 14.11
C GLY A 489 15.73 28.16 15.35
N ARG A 490 15.00 28.42 16.45
CA ARG A 490 15.11 27.65 17.69
C ARG A 490 13.84 26.87 17.99
N PHE A 491 14.02 25.65 18.52
CA PHE A 491 12.94 24.79 18.98
C PHE A 491 13.03 24.47 20.48
N GLU A 492 11.88 24.21 21.10
CA GLU A 492 11.77 23.68 22.46
C GLU A 492 10.84 22.47 22.48
N ASN A 493 11.28 21.34 23.04
CA ASN A 493 10.38 20.22 23.27
C ASN A 493 9.40 20.55 24.41
N ARG A 494 8.11 20.62 24.08
CA ARG A 494 7.00 20.82 25.02
C ARG A 494 6.01 19.66 25.05
N GLY A 495 6.32 18.53 24.38
CA GLY A 495 5.44 17.37 24.27
C GLY A 495 4.80 16.99 25.60
N ARG A 496 5.59 16.70 26.63
CA ARG A 496 5.08 16.29 27.97
C ARG A 496 4.23 17.35 28.70
N ARG A 497 4.32 18.63 28.31
CA ARG A 497 3.54 19.72 28.91
C ARG A 497 2.18 19.87 28.24
N ILE A 498 2.10 19.64 26.94
CA ILE A 498 0.88 19.76 26.13
C ILE A 498 0.14 18.44 26.04
N PHE A 499 0.88 17.33 25.89
CA PHE A 499 0.41 15.96 25.86
C PHE A 499 1.05 15.18 27.02
N PRO A 500 0.47 15.20 28.23
CA PRO A 500 1.00 14.47 29.39
C PRO A 500 1.03 12.95 29.22
N ALA A 501 0.28 12.41 28.27
CA ALA A 501 0.32 11.03 27.82
C ALA A 501 0.16 11.02 26.29
N THR A 502 0.94 10.16 25.63
CA THR A 502 0.89 9.93 24.18
C THR A 502 0.78 8.43 23.93
N PRO A 503 0.34 7.99 22.74
CA PRO A 503 0.53 6.61 22.31
C PRO A 503 1.96 6.12 22.58
N TRP A 504 2.10 4.83 22.84
CA TRP A 504 3.40 4.22 23.10
C TRP A 504 4.06 3.71 21.82
N GLY A 505 3.27 3.06 20.98
CA GLY A 505 3.69 2.49 19.69
C GLY A 505 3.30 3.38 18.53
N ALA A 506 3.54 4.69 18.64
CA ALA A 506 3.05 5.66 17.68
C ALA A 506 3.70 5.48 16.30
N MET A 507 2.88 5.34 15.26
CA MET A 507 3.35 5.11 13.89
C MET A 507 3.11 6.35 13.01
N GLY A 508 1.85 6.64 12.68
CA GLY A 508 1.47 7.76 11.81
C GLY A 508 0.70 8.86 12.55
N VAL A 509 0.69 10.05 11.96
CA VAL A 509 -0.01 11.23 12.50
C VAL A 509 -0.63 12.07 11.38
N LYS A 510 -1.82 12.63 11.63
CA LYS A 510 -2.47 13.57 10.70
C LYS A 510 -3.25 14.66 11.44
N VAL A 511 -3.20 15.87 10.89
CA VAL A 511 -3.96 17.05 11.36
C VAL A 511 -5.34 17.07 10.70
N LEU A 512 -6.38 17.37 11.47
CA LEU A 512 -7.77 17.48 11.00
C LEU A 512 -8.62 18.38 11.92
N ASP A 513 -9.81 18.78 11.48
CA ASP A 513 -10.88 19.37 12.31
C ASP A 513 -12.04 18.38 12.33
N TRP A 514 -12.04 17.45 13.29
CA TRP A 514 -12.94 16.30 13.21
C TRP A 514 -14.36 16.62 13.69
N ASN A 515 -14.49 17.61 14.58
CA ASN A 515 -15.75 17.96 15.25
C ASN A 515 -16.38 19.27 14.73
N GLY A 516 -15.71 19.96 13.79
CA GLY A 516 -16.22 21.14 13.11
C GLY A 516 -16.24 22.38 13.99
N ASP A 517 -15.38 22.43 15.01
CA ASP A 517 -15.24 23.57 15.90
C ASP A 517 -14.20 24.61 15.42
N ALA A 518 -13.59 24.33 14.27
CA ALA A 518 -12.55 25.12 13.60
C ALA A 518 -11.21 25.21 14.35
N GLN A 519 -10.97 24.29 15.30
CA GLN A 519 -9.67 24.07 15.93
C GLN A 519 -8.92 22.93 15.22
N LEU A 520 -7.60 22.90 15.36
CA LEU A 520 -6.78 21.83 14.82
C LEU A 520 -6.67 20.70 15.83
N ASP A 521 -6.98 19.49 15.39
CA ASP A 521 -6.87 18.24 16.13
C ASP A 521 -5.74 17.38 15.54
N LEU A 522 -5.31 16.37 16.31
CA LEU A 522 -4.31 15.40 15.88
C LEU A 522 -4.84 13.98 16.07
N PHE A 523 -4.84 13.19 15.00
CA PHE A 523 -5.04 11.75 15.08
C PHE A 523 -3.71 11.02 14.97
N VAL A 524 -3.41 10.15 15.95
CA VAL A 524 -2.15 9.39 16.06
C VAL A 524 -2.48 7.92 16.20
N THR A 525 -1.87 7.08 15.35
CA THR A 525 -2.08 5.63 15.37
C THR A 525 -1.08 4.91 16.26
N ASP A 526 -1.54 3.95 17.08
CA ASP A 526 -0.70 3.07 17.90
C ASP A 526 -0.79 1.63 17.40
N MET A 527 0.35 1.07 17.04
CA MET A 527 0.40 -0.31 16.57
C MET A 527 0.68 -1.31 17.70
N HIS A 528 1.43 -0.90 18.72
CA HIS A 528 2.11 -1.82 19.62
C HIS A 528 1.21 -2.47 20.67
N THR A 529 0.15 -1.79 21.10
CA THR A 529 -0.79 -2.35 22.08
C THR A 529 -1.47 -3.61 21.57
N ASP A 530 -1.65 -3.71 20.26
CA ASP A 530 -2.42 -4.77 19.62
C ASP A 530 -1.53 -5.83 18.96
N MET A 531 -0.23 -5.52 18.80
CA MET A 531 0.79 -6.47 18.36
C MET A 531 1.02 -7.63 19.33
N SER A 532 0.69 -7.42 20.59
CA SER A 532 1.09 -8.29 21.67
C SER A 532 0.08 -9.42 21.93
N SER A 533 -1.05 -9.48 21.24
CA SER A 533 -2.04 -10.52 21.52
C SER A 533 -2.87 -10.91 20.30
N ASP A 534 -3.35 -12.16 20.29
CA ASP A 534 -4.30 -12.62 19.27
C ASP A 534 -5.72 -12.16 19.66
N LEU A 535 -6.04 -10.92 19.29
CA LEU A 535 -7.30 -10.26 19.63
C LEU A 535 -8.43 -10.67 18.69
N THR A 536 -9.63 -10.86 19.24
CA THR A 536 -10.87 -10.91 18.44
C THR A 536 -11.19 -9.52 17.88
N PRO A 537 -11.97 -9.39 16.78
CA PRO A 537 -12.31 -8.07 16.23
C PRO A 537 -12.96 -7.12 17.22
N ASP A 538 -13.86 -7.63 18.08
CA ASP A 538 -14.49 -6.81 19.11
C ASP A 538 -13.46 -6.25 20.10
N ALA A 539 -12.35 -6.96 20.33
CA ALA A 539 -11.28 -6.51 21.20
C ALA A 539 -10.33 -5.52 20.52
N GLU A 540 -10.12 -5.60 19.20
CA GLU A 540 -9.36 -4.61 18.42
C GLU A 540 -10.06 -3.24 18.37
N ALA A 541 -11.39 -3.21 18.49
CA ALA A 541 -12.14 -1.94 18.58
C ALA A 541 -12.06 -1.28 19.97
N ARG A 542 -11.10 -1.69 20.82
CA ARG A 542 -10.94 -1.19 22.19
C ARG A 542 -9.46 -1.11 22.56
N LYS A 543 -9.13 -0.13 23.38
CA LYS A 543 -7.80 0.02 23.98
C LYS A 543 -7.34 -1.24 24.69
N HIS A 544 -6.14 -1.70 24.38
CA HIS A 544 -5.55 -2.91 24.97
C HIS A 544 -4.35 -2.60 25.88
N ASP A 545 -4.28 -3.23 27.06
CA ASP A 545 -3.20 -2.97 28.04
C ASP A 545 -2.06 -4.00 27.91
N PRO A 546 -0.85 -3.58 27.48
CA PRO A 546 0.32 -4.44 27.36
C PRO A 546 1.05 -4.66 28.68
N LYS A 547 0.57 -4.16 29.84
CA LYS A 547 1.27 -4.26 31.14
C LYS A 547 1.52 -5.68 31.62
N THR A 548 0.83 -6.68 31.07
CA THR A 548 1.14 -8.10 31.32
C THR A 548 2.26 -8.64 30.41
N MET A 549 2.64 -7.90 29.36
CA MET A 549 3.50 -8.35 28.27
C MET A 549 4.90 -7.73 28.28
N PHE A 550 5.02 -6.43 28.55
CA PHE A 550 6.30 -5.71 28.52
C PHE A 550 6.59 -4.98 29.83
N PRO A 551 7.83 -5.03 30.35
CA PRO A 551 8.20 -4.25 31.52
C PRO A 551 8.21 -2.75 31.18
N LEU A 552 7.88 -1.87 32.14
CA LEU A 552 7.88 -0.41 31.95
C LEU A 552 9.18 0.14 31.32
N ALA A 553 10.33 -0.46 31.66
CA ALA A 553 11.62 -0.09 31.06
C ALA A 553 11.68 -0.35 29.54
N PHE A 554 10.93 -1.33 29.04
CA PHE A 554 10.78 -1.60 27.61
C PHE A 554 9.91 -0.54 26.94
N LEU A 555 8.85 -0.09 27.60
CA LEU A 555 7.95 0.90 26.99
C LEU A 555 8.65 2.24 26.72
N GLY A 556 9.64 2.61 27.55
CA GLY A 556 10.30 3.91 27.43
C GLY A 556 9.39 5.08 27.81
N THR A 557 8.20 4.77 28.33
CA THR A 557 7.25 5.72 28.91
C THR A 557 7.36 5.58 30.41
N ASP A 558 7.38 6.69 31.14
CA ASP A 558 7.48 6.78 32.60
C ASP A 558 6.20 6.26 33.32
N GLY A 559 5.45 5.35 32.67
CA GLY A 559 4.15 4.84 33.07
C GLY A 559 2.97 5.67 32.56
N ASN A 560 3.20 6.80 31.89
CA ASN A 560 2.15 7.72 31.44
C ASN A 560 1.99 7.71 29.92
N HIS A 561 1.17 6.80 29.39
CA HIS A 561 0.93 6.65 27.96
C HIS A 561 -0.55 6.38 27.68
N VAL A 562 -0.97 6.67 26.45
CA VAL A 562 -2.22 6.20 25.87
C VAL A 562 -1.99 4.78 25.37
N LEU A 563 -3.01 3.93 25.51
CA LEU A 563 -2.98 2.54 25.07
C LEU A 563 -3.88 2.41 23.84
N GLY A 564 -3.31 2.25 22.65
CA GLY A 564 -4.04 2.35 21.39
C GLY A 564 -4.01 3.76 20.81
N ASN A 565 -4.79 3.99 19.76
CA ASN A 565 -4.82 5.26 19.02
C ASN A 565 -5.18 6.47 19.91
N ALA A 566 -4.69 7.67 19.58
CA ALA A 566 -5.09 8.90 20.25
C ALA A 566 -5.73 9.89 19.27
N LEU A 567 -6.78 10.58 19.72
CA LEU A 567 -7.39 11.70 18.99
C LEU A 567 -7.34 12.92 19.91
N PHE A 568 -6.28 13.70 19.79
CA PHE A 568 -6.08 14.90 20.58
C PHE A 568 -6.89 16.05 20.00
N THR A 569 -7.94 16.45 20.71
CA THR A 569 -8.76 17.60 20.35
C THR A 569 -8.19 18.90 20.90
N GLY A 570 -8.03 19.88 20.02
CA GLY A 570 -7.51 21.21 20.34
C GLY A 570 -8.57 22.08 21.02
N GLU A 571 -8.33 22.46 22.27
CA GLU A 571 -9.26 23.29 23.05
C GLU A 571 -8.95 24.78 22.87
N ARG A 572 -9.94 25.66 23.08
CA ARG A 572 -9.80 27.11 22.85
C ARG A 572 -8.80 27.81 23.78
N ASP A 573 -8.41 27.16 24.86
CA ASP A 573 -7.39 27.66 25.79
C ASP A 573 -5.97 27.21 25.42
N GLY A 574 -5.80 26.54 24.28
CA GLY A 574 -4.53 26.03 23.77
C GLY A 574 -4.11 24.69 24.38
N THR A 575 -4.98 24.04 25.16
CA THR A 575 -4.74 22.68 25.67
C THR A 575 -5.27 21.62 24.70
N PHE A 576 -4.84 20.36 24.90
CA PHE A 576 -5.32 19.23 24.12
C PHE A 576 -5.90 18.16 25.02
N THR A 577 -7.03 17.58 24.60
CA THR A 577 -7.70 16.49 25.31
C THR A 577 -7.80 15.28 24.40
N ASP A 578 -7.37 14.11 24.86
CA ASP A 578 -7.62 12.86 24.13
C ASP A 578 -9.12 12.51 24.17
N ARG A 579 -9.72 12.35 22.98
CA ARG A 579 -11.11 12.00 22.75
C ARG A 579 -11.26 10.65 22.04
N SER A 580 -10.19 9.87 21.90
CA SER A 580 -10.20 8.67 21.05
C SER A 580 -11.33 7.68 21.36
N ASP A 581 -11.56 7.39 22.65
CA ASP A 581 -12.61 6.45 23.09
C ASP A 581 -14.02 6.97 22.81
N ALA A 582 -14.24 8.26 23.04
CA ALA A 582 -15.53 8.90 22.82
C ALA A 582 -15.84 9.03 21.32
N ALA A 583 -14.80 9.30 20.52
CA ALA A 583 -14.89 9.43 19.08
C ALA A 583 -14.92 8.06 18.36
N GLY A 584 -14.48 6.96 18.99
CA GLY A 584 -14.55 5.62 18.39
C GLY A 584 -13.51 5.39 17.29
N VAL A 585 -12.28 5.86 17.48
CA VAL A 585 -11.20 5.78 16.48
C VAL A 585 -10.20 4.63 16.70
N GLU A 586 -10.54 3.67 17.57
CA GLU A 586 -9.68 2.51 17.79
C GLU A 586 -9.80 1.52 16.62
N THR A 587 -8.65 1.04 16.14
CA THR A 587 -8.51 0.19 14.96
C THR A 587 -7.46 -0.88 15.22
N GLY A 588 -7.51 -2.03 14.53
CA GLY A 588 -6.53 -3.09 14.74
C GLY A 588 -5.28 -2.94 13.86
N TRP A 589 -4.10 -3.07 14.44
CA TRP A 589 -2.81 -3.05 13.70
C TRP A 589 -2.64 -1.85 12.74
N PRO A 590 -2.87 -0.61 13.17
CA PRO A 590 -2.81 0.56 12.31
C PRO A 590 -1.37 0.99 11.98
N TRP A 591 -1.17 1.54 10.79
CA TRP A 591 0.09 2.16 10.37
C TRP A 591 0.00 3.67 10.38
N GLY A 592 -0.58 4.29 9.35
CA GLY A 592 -0.82 5.72 9.39
C GLY A 592 -2.15 6.10 8.78
N PRO A 593 -2.74 7.18 9.30
CA PRO A 593 -4.02 7.68 8.84
C PRO A 593 -3.88 8.53 7.58
N SER A 594 -4.93 8.47 6.75
CA SER A 594 -5.22 9.43 5.69
C SER A 594 -6.60 10.03 5.97
N VAL A 595 -6.74 11.34 5.77
CA VAL A 595 -7.95 12.12 6.11
C VAL A 595 -8.51 12.77 4.86
N GLY A 596 -9.81 12.62 4.63
CA GLY A 596 -10.52 13.19 3.49
C GLY A 596 -12.03 13.02 3.65
N ASP A 597 -12.81 13.86 2.99
CA ASP A 597 -14.29 13.80 3.01
C ASP A 597 -14.76 12.84 1.90
N LEU A 598 -14.78 11.54 2.19
CA LEU A 598 -14.94 10.46 1.21
C LEU A 598 -16.39 10.31 0.74
N ASN A 599 -17.35 10.78 1.54
CA ASN A 599 -18.76 10.78 1.20
C ASN A 599 -19.30 12.17 0.80
N ALA A 600 -18.40 13.17 0.72
CA ALA A 600 -18.63 14.56 0.36
C ALA A 600 -19.69 15.28 1.23
N ASP A 601 -19.84 14.89 2.50
CA ASP A 601 -20.87 15.40 3.41
C ASP A 601 -20.43 16.61 4.26
N GLY A 602 -19.18 17.06 4.09
CA GLY A 602 -18.57 18.18 4.77
C GLY A 602 -17.95 17.83 6.11
N TRP A 603 -17.69 16.54 6.37
CA TRP A 603 -16.95 16.05 7.53
C TRP A 603 -15.75 15.19 7.08
N PRO A 604 -14.59 15.31 7.75
CA PRO A 604 -13.45 14.49 7.40
C PRO A 604 -13.62 13.05 7.89
N ASP A 605 -13.50 12.09 6.99
CA ASP A 605 -13.43 10.66 7.25
C ASP A 605 -11.97 10.19 7.43
N LEU A 606 -11.79 8.98 7.98
CA LEU A 606 -10.48 8.37 8.18
C LEU A 606 -10.34 7.09 7.37
N PHE A 607 -9.24 6.97 6.64
CA PHE A 607 -8.75 5.70 6.13
C PHE A 607 -7.44 5.34 6.83
N VAL A 608 -7.31 4.11 7.33
CA VAL A 608 -6.13 3.64 8.04
C VAL A 608 -5.59 2.38 7.37
N GLY A 609 -4.39 2.51 6.78
CA GLY A 609 -3.64 1.35 6.32
C GLY A 609 -3.28 0.46 7.51
N ALA A 610 -3.61 -0.82 7.43
CA ALA A 610 -3.52 -1.73 8.57
C ALA A 610 -3.07 -3.15 8.19
N GLY A 611 -2.76 -3.92 9.23
CA GLY A 611 -2.40 -5.33 9.18
C GLY A 611 -0.90 -5.60 9.23
N MET A 612 -0.52 -6.86 9.08
CA MET A 612 0.87 -7.32 9.02
C MET A 612 0.95 -8.59 8.15
N ASN A 613 2.09 -8.79 7.50
CA ASN A 613 2.36 -10.00 6.73
C ASN A 613 2.80 -11.15 7.68
N TYR A 614 3.56 -12.14 7.19
CA TYR A 614 3.77 -13.41 7.89
C TYR A 614 4.48 -13.19 9.25
N PRO A 615 4.11 -13.92 10.32
CA PRO A 615 3.15 -15.02 10.41
C PRO A 615 1.73 -14.59 10.81
N PHE A 616 1.43 -13.30 10.74
CA PHE A 616 0.22 -12.73 11.33
C PHE A 616 -1.04 -13.05 10.50
N ARG A 617 -2.19 -12.98 11.17
CA ARG A 617 -3.50 -13.20 10.55
C ARG A 617 -3.82 -12.10 9.55
N TYR A 618 -4.82 -12.35 8.70
CA TYR A 618 -5.38 -11.29 7.87
C TYR A 618 -6.05 -10.22 8.73
N HIS A 619 -5.69 -8.96 8.48
CA HIS A 619 -6.35 -7.76 8.98
C HIS A 619 -6.44 -6.78 7.79
N GLY A 620 -7.64 -6.31 7.48
CA GLY A 620 -7.91 -5.40 6.36
C GLY A 620 -7.61 -3.95 6.72
N SER A 621 -7.71 -3.03 5.77
CA SER A 621 -7.62 -1.59 6.09
C SER A 621 -8.93 -1.09 6.69
N ASP A 622 -8.85 -0.17 7.64
CA ASP A 622 -10.03 0.41 8.28
C ASP A 622 -10.50 1.67 7.52
N LEU A 623 -11.81 1.82 7.38
CA LEU A 623 -12.46 3.02 6.88
C LEU A 623 -13.48 3.47 7.92
N LEU A 624 -13.33 4.67 8.45
CA LEU A 624 -14.20 5.22 9.48
C LEU A 624 -14.91 6.47 8.95
N LEU A 625 -16.24 6.40 8.86
CA LEU A 625 -17.06 7.55 8.49
C LEU A 625 -17.31 8.46 9.70
N ASN A 626 -17.22 9.77 9.50
CA ASN A 626 -17.51 10.75 10.52
C ASN A 626 -19.02 11.06 10.59
N ASP A 627 -19.69 10.62 11.66
CA ASP A 627 -21.12 10.81 11.90
C ASP A 627 -21.38 12.21 12.47
N ALA A 628 -21.18 13.21 11.61
CA ALA A 628 -21.44 14.61 11.85
C ALA A 628 -20.71 15.27 13.04
N GLY A 629 -19.42 14.96 13.19
CA GLY A 629 -18.56 15.52 14.24
C GLY A 629 -18.85 14.95 15.63
N LEU A 630 -19.65 13.88 15.72
CA LEU A 630 -20.00 13.25 16.99
C LEU A 630 -19.12 12.05 17.30
N ARG A 631 -18.80 11.25 16.28
CA ARG A 631 -18.03 10.00 16.37
C ARG A 631 -17.65 9.51 14.98
N PHE A 632 -16.73 8.57 14.95
CA PHE A 632 -16.35 7.77 13.81
C PHE A 632 -17.00 6.39 13.87
N VAL A 633 -17.42 5.87 12.72
CA VAL A 633 -18.08 4.58 12.60
C VAL A 633 -17.41 3.74 11.50
N PRO A 634 -16.91 2.54 11.82
CA PRO A 634 -16.33 1.64 10.84
C PRO A 634 -17.30 1.26 9.72
N ALA A 635 -16.82 1.33 8.47
CA ALA A 635 -17.62 1.18 7.26
C ALA A 635 -16.89 0.46 6.12
N GLU A 636 -15.69 -0.10 6.34
CA GLU A 636 -14.89 -0.74 5.28
C GLU A 636 -15.61 -1.92 4.61
N PHE A 637 -16.42 -2.69 5.34
CA PHE A 637 -17.23 -3.75 4.74
C PHE A 637 -18.51 -3.21 4.08
N THR A 638 -19.14 -2.21 4.70
CA THR A 638 -20.36 -1.58 4.19
C THR A 638 -20.11 -0.92 2.83
N LEU A 639 -18.98 -0.21 2.71
CA LEU A 639 -18.58 0.53 1.51
C LEU A 639 -17.72 -0.30 0.55
N GLY A 640 -17.47 -1.59 0.82
CA GLY A 640 -16.80 -2.49 -0.13
C GLY A 640 -15.27 -2.35 -0.22
N VAL A 641 -14.63 -1.65 0.72
CA VAL A 641 -13.17 -1.63 0.90
C VAL A 641 -12.67 -3.02 1.30
N GLU A 642 -13.42 -3.72 2.16
CA GLU A 642 -13.12 -5.07 2.65
C GLU A 642 -14.31 -6.05 2.51
N PRO A 643 -14.06 -7.36 2.40
CA PRO A 643 -12.76 -7.98 2.22
C PRO A 643 -12.23 -7.71 0.81
N ARG A 644 -10.94 -7.37 0.69
CA ARG A 644 -10.32 -7.21 -0.64
C ARG A 644 -10.34 -8.52 -1.45
N PRO A 645 -10.44 -8.47 -2.80
CA PRO A 645 -10.59 -9.67 -3.64
C PRO A 645 -9.50 -10.74 -3.48
N ARG A 646 -8.26 -10.31 -3.20
CA ARG A 646 -7.12 -11.20 -2.90
C ARG A 646 -6.55 -10.83 -1.54
N ARG A 647 -6.71 -11.71 -0.55
CA ARG A 647 -6.26 -11.48 0.84
C ARG A 647 -4.88 -12.05 1.15
N ILE A 648 -4.44 -13.06 0.38
CA ILE A 648 -3.18 -13.77 0.62
C ILE A 648 -2.30 -13.81 -0.63
N VAL A 649 -0.99 -13.77 -0.41
CA VAL A 649 0.05 -13.73 -1.46
C VAL A 649 1.23 -14.65 -1.09
N PRO A 650 1.95 -15.21 -2.07
CA PRO A 650 3.26 -15.82 -1.84
C PRO A 650 4.22 -14.83 -1.15
N TRP A 651 5.02 -15.31 -0.19
CA TRP A 651 5.93 -14.49 0.60
C TRP A 651 7.40 -14.90 0.44
N PHE A 652 7.74 -16.15 0.74
CA PHE A 652 9.09 -16.70 0.61
C PHE A 652 9.08 -18.20 0.37
N GLU A 653 10.24 -18.72 -0.03
CA GLU A 653 10.45 -20.13 -0.32
C GLU A 653 11.49 -20.77 0.61
N LEU A 654 11.28 -22.05 0.87
CA LEU A 654 12.12 -22.90 1.70
C LEU A 654 12.58 -24.15 0.92
N GLU A 655 13.87 -24.45 0.99
CA GLU A 655 14.49 -25.67 0.50
C GLU A 655 14.52 -26.73 1.60
N CYS A 656 13.42 -27.46 1.81
CA CYS A 656 13.28 -28.35 2.97
C CYS A 656 14.13 -29.62 2.91
N ASP A 657 14.60 -30.01 1.73
CA ASP A 657 15.60 -31.09 1.57
C ASP A 657 17.05 -30.55 1.48
N GLY A 658 17.22 -29.23 1.59
CA GLY A 658 18.48 -28.53 1.33
C GLY A 658 18.85 -27.56 2.44
N ALA A 659 19.07 -26.30 2.06
CA ALA A 659 19.58 -25.26 2.95
C ALA A 659 18.67 -24.97 4.15
N ASP A 660 17.38 -25.26 4.03
CA ASP A 660 16.36 -24.89 5.02
C ASP A 660 15.79 -26.10 5.77
N ILE A 661 16.45 -27.26 5.72
CA ILE A 661 16.03 -28.49 6.41
C ILE A 661 15.79 -28.32 7.93
N LYS A 662 16.39 -27.29 8.53
CA LYS A 662 16.23 -26.95 9.96
C LYS A 662 15.11 -25.96 10.24
N HIS A 663 14.44 -25.43 9.21
CA HIS A 663 13.34 -24.50 9.39
C HIS A 663 12.13 -25.23 9.98
N ASP A 664 11.44 -24.61 10.94
CA ASP A 664 10.33 -25.22 11.67
C ASP A 664 9.24 -25.77 10.74
N ILE A 665 8.88 -25.00 9.72
CA ILE A 665 7.96 -25.43 8.64
C ILE A 665 8.42 -26.73 7.94
N CYS A 666 9.72 -26.91 7.67
CA CYS A 666 10.22 -28.13 7.04
C CYS A 666 10.09 -29.35 7.97
N SER A 667 10.20 -29.14 9.27
CA SER A 667 10.00 -30.20 10.28
C SER A 667 8.54 -30.54 10.57
N GLY A 668 7.59 -29.88 9.89
CA GLY A 668 6.15 -30.11 10.03
C GLY A 668 5.44 -29.17 10.99
N GLU A 669 6.11 -28.15 11.53
CA GLU A 669 5.43 -27.12 12.32
C GLU A 669 4.58 -26.23 11.40
N GLN A 670 3.44 -25.72 11.87
CA GLN A 670 2.56 -24.86 11.07
C GLN A 670 3.01 -23.38 11.03
N GLY A 671 4.25 -23.09 11.47
CA GLY A 671 4.82 -21.74 11.58
C GLY A 671 4.82 -21.20 13.01
N PRO A 672 5.51 -20.07 13.25
CA PRO A 672 5.64 -19.49 14.58
C PRO A 672 4.34 -18.78 15.01
N VAL A 673 3.92 -18.99 16.25
CA VAL A 673 2.97 -18.11 16.96
C VAL A 673 3.75 -17.26 17.94
N MET A 674 3.55 -15.94 17.92
CA MET A 674 4.10 -15.07 18.97
C MET A 674 3.45 -15.41 20.31
N ASN A 675 4.26 -15.87 21.26
CA ASN A 675 3.80 -16.09 22.63
C ASN A 675 3.78 -14.78 23.42
N GLU A 676 3.02 -14.79 24.51
CA GLU A 676 2.89 -13.72 25.52
C GLU A 676 4.23 -13.10 25.98
N ASP A 677 5.35 -13.80 25.83
CA ASP A 677 6.67 -13.33 26.27
C ASP A 677 7.59 -12.83 25.13
N HIS A 678 7.19 -12.94 23.86
CA HIS A 678 8.00 -12.62 22.66
C HIS A 678 9.41 -13.25 22.60
N ARG A 679 9.70 -14.25 23.46
CA ARG A 679 11.02 -14.88 23.58
C ARG A 679 11.16 -16.18 22.77
N SER A 680 10.06 -16.79 22.33
CA SER A 680 10.07 -18.01 21.51
C SER A 680 8.70 -18.28 20.86
N PRO A 681 8.65 -18.89 19.66
CA PRO A 681 7.39 -19.34 19.05
C PRO A 681 6.63 -20.38 19.91
N ALA A 682 5.31 -20.28 20.09
CA ALA A 682 4.52 -21.47 20.44
C ALA A 682 4.24 -22.29 19.19
N GLN A 683 4.23 -23.60 19.43
CA GLN A 683 3.95 -24.63 18.46
C GLN A 683 2.46 -24.67 18.14
N ARG A 684 2.05 -24.21 16.95
CA ARG A 684 0.86 -24.78 16.31
C ARG A 684 1.18 -26.25 16.03
N GLY A 685 0.28 -27.16 16.38
CA GLY A 685 0.53 -28.61 16.47
C GLY A 685 1.37 -29.20 15.33
N LYS A 686 2.17 -30.23 15.65
CA LYS A 686 3.07 -30.88 14.68
C LYS A 686 2.26 -31.58 13.58
N GLY A 687 2.44 -31.11 12.35
CA GLY A 687 2.08 -31.82 11.13
C GLY A 687 3.20 -32.75 10.65
N GLU A 688 3.04 -33.29 9.45
CA GLU A 688 4.07 -34.11 8.80
C GLU A 688 5.23 -33.23 8.29
N ALA A 689 6.44 -33.79 8.29
CA ALA A 689 7.61 -33.13 7.73
C ALA A 689 7.38 -32.84 6.24
N ARG A 690 7.86 -31.68 5.79
CA ARG A 690 7.74 -31.21 4.41
C ARG A 690 9.06 -31.42 3.68
N HIS A 691 8.97 -31.76 2.41
CA HIS A 691 10.11 -32.09 1.53
C HIS A 691 10.02 -31.25 0.26
N GLY A 692 11.16 -31.05 -0.41
CA GLY A 692 11.31 -30.23 -1.60
C GLY A 692 11.20 -28.72 -1.35
N HIS A 693 10.80 -27.99 -2.39
CA HIS A 693 10.54 -26.56 -2.35
C HIS A 693 9.19 -26.29 -1.66
N VAL A 694 9.16 -25.43 -0.64
CA VAL A 694 7.92 -25.05 0.05
C VAL A 694 7.72 -23.54 -0.04
N THR A 695 6.59 -23.10 -0.59
CA THR A 695 6.24 -21.67 -0.60
C THR A 695 5.34 -21.33 0.57
N VAL A 696 5.75 -20.32 1.34
CA VAL A 696 4.98 -19.77 2.45
C VAL A 696 4.22 -18.55 1.97
N TRP A 697 2.93 -18.52 2.24
CA TRP A 697 2.04 -17.42 1.89
C TRP A 697 1.75 -16.55 3.11
N THR A 698 1.26 -15.34 2.86
CA THR A 698 0.96 -14.35 3.89
C THR A 698 -0.28 -13.54 3.56
N ALA A 699 -0.89 -12.94 4.59
CA ALA A 699 -1.89 -11.88 4.43
C ALA A 699 -1.29 -10.66 3.73
N ARG A 700 -2.07 -10.00 2.86
CA ARG A 700 -1.77 -8.67 2.36
C ARG A 700 -2.09 -7.63 3.42
N ALA A 701 -1.27 -6.59 3.50
CA ALA A 701 -1.44 -5.46 4.39
C ALA A 701 -1.06 -4.16 3.66
N ALA A 702 -1.80 -3.08 3.91
CA ALA A 702 -1.49 -1.75 3.40
C ALA A 702 -0.79 -0.94 4.48
N ARG A 703 0.15 -0.08 4.08
CA ARG A 703 0.99 0.70 5.03
C ARG A 703 0.80 2.20 4.89
N SER A 704 0.62 2.65 3.66
CA SER A 704 0.45 4.05 3.27
C SER A 704 -0.71 4.15 2.28
N ALA A 705 -1.42 5.27 2.30
CA ALA A 705 -2.56 5.52 1.42
C ALA A 705 -2.61 6.99 0.98
N LEU A 706 -3.25 7.22 -0.17
CA LEU A 706 -3.58 8.53 -0.72
C LEU A 706 -5.09 8.60 -0.92
N LEU A 707 -5.67 9.75 -0.62
CA LEU A 707 -7.05 10.09 -0.93
C LEU A 707 -7.04 11.21 -1.97
N LEU A 708 -7.53 10.94 -3.17
CA LEU A 708 -7.59 11.89 -4.28
C LEU A 708 -8.64 11.45 -5.30
N ASP A 709 -9.13 12.39 -6.10
CA ASP A 709 -10.01 12.15 -7.25
C ASP A 709 -9.17 11.58 -8.42
N VAL A 710 -9.12 10.25 -8.54
CA VAL A 710 -8.24 9.55 -9.50
C VAL A 710 -8.82 9.58 -10.90
N ASP A 711 -10.14 9.45 -11.04
CA ASP A 711 -10.81 9.40 -12.34
C ASP A 711 -11.40 10.74 -12.82
N GLY A 712 -11.38 11.77 -11.97
CA GLY A 712 -11.77 13.13 -12.30
C GLY A 712 -13.29 13.35 -12.25
N ASP A 713 -14.04 12.50 -11.56
CA ASP A 713 -15.50 12.59 -11.44
C ASP A 713 -15.97 13.44 -10.24
N GLY A 714 -15.03 13.83 -9.37
CA GLY A 714 -15.23 14.78 -8.28
C GLY A 714 -15.48 14.15 -6.92
N ASP A 715 -15.60 12.82 -6.82
CA ASP A 715 -15.49 12.10 -5.56
C ASP A 715 -14.03 11.69 -5.26
N LEU A 716 -13.78 11.18 -4.05
CA LEU A 716 -12.45 10.81 -3.61
C LEU A 716 -12.25 9.29 -3.67
N ASP A 717 -11.16 8.89 -4.29
CA ASP A 717 -10.70 7.51 -4.39
C ASP A 717 -9.57 7.23 -3.41
N ILE A 718 -9.24 5.94 -3.24
CA ILE A 718 -8.19 5.49 -2.32
C ILE A 718 -7.15 4.68 -3.09
N VAL A 719 -5.89 5.10 -3.01
CA VAL A 719 -4.74 4.34 -3.53
C VAL A 719 -3.80 3.97 -2.40
N THR A 720 -3.46 2.69 -2.26
CA THR A 720 -2.57 2.21 -1.18
C THR A 720 -1.26 1.65 -1.69
N ASN A 721 -0.18 1.80 -0.92
CA ASN A 721 1.02 0.98 -1.08
C ASN A 721 0.87 -0.30 -0.23
N THR A 722 0.66 -1.43 -0.91
CA THR A 722 0.44 -2.74 -0.27
C THR A 722 1.75 -3.50 -0.17
N TYR A 723 2.16 -3.84 1.04
CA TYR A 723 3.46 -4.48 1.30
C TYR A 723 3.50 -5.91 0.70
N GLY A 724 4.51 -6.17 -0.13
CA GLY A 724 4.74 -7.42 -0.85
C GLY A 724 3.82 -7.72 -2.03
N ASP A 725 2.98 -6.77 -2.46
CA ASP A 725 2.08 -6.99 -3.60
C ASP A 725 1.85 -5.71 -4.41
N ILE A 726 0.95 -5.81 -5.39
CA ILE A 726 0.45 -4.66 -6.14
C ILE A 726 -0.37 -3.73 -5.23
N PRO A 727 -0.47 -2.42 -5.56
CA PRO A 727 -1.37 -1.48 -4.90
C PRO A 727 -2.81 -1.97 -4.81
N GLN A 728 -3.58 -1.40 -3.88
CA GLN A 728 -5.04 -1.42 -3.95
C GLN A 728 -5.48 -0.06 -4.49
N VAL A 729 -6.38 -0.07 -5.47
CA VAL A 729 -7.02 1.13 -6.01
C VAL A 729 -8.50 0.95 -5.82
N LEU A 730 -9.12 1.84 -5.05
CA LEU A 730 -10.52 1.80 -4.69
C LEU A 730 -11.18 3.01 -5.29
N VAL A 731 -11.91 2.80 -6.39
CA VAL A 731 -12.64 3.83 -7.11
C VAL A 731 -14.02 3.98 -6.49
N SER A 732 -14.40 5.17 -6.06
CA SER A 732 -15.70 5.46 -5.50
C SER A 732 -16.79 5.46 -6.60
N ASP A 733 -17.98 5.02 -6.23
CA ASP A 733 -19.17 5.13 -7.09
C ASP A 733 -20.11 6.28 -6.70
N LEU A 734 -19.71 7.12 -5.74
CA LEU A 734 -20.51 8.19 -5.14
C LEU A 734 -21.07 9.17 -6.18
N ALA A 735 -20.25 9.62 -7.13
CA ALA A 735 -20.70 10.51 -8.21
C ALA A 735 -21.75 9.87 -9.12
N GLN A 736 -21.79 8.54 -9.19
CA GLN A 736 -22.79 7.80 -9.97
C GLN A 736 -24.08 7.55 -9.16
N ARG A 737 -24.05 7.75 -7.83
CA ARG A 737 -25.23 7.70 -6.94
C ARG A 737 -25.99 9.02 -6.90
N GLY A 738 -25.37 10.14 -7.24
CA GLY A 738 -26.00 11.45 -7.28
C GLY A 738 -24.98 12.58 -7.38
N PRO A 739 -25.42 13.85 -7.34
CA PRO A 739 -24.52 14.99 -7.36
C PRO A 739 -23.49 14.92 -6.23
N VAL A 740 -22.24 15.18 -6.56
CA VAL A 740 -21.13 15.35 -5.62
C VAL A 740 -20.67 16.79 -5.70
N HIS A 741 -20.65 17.47 -4.55
CA HIS A 741 -20.28 18.88 -4.45
C HIS A 741 -18.93 19.02 -3.77
N THR A 742 -17.85 18.76 -4.49
CA THR A 742 -16.49 18.89 -3.96
C THR A 742 -15.81 20.14 -4.50
N LEU A 743 -15.28 20.98 -3.61
CA LEU A 743 -14.35 22.05 -3.99
C LEU A 743 -12.91 21.55 -3.90
N GLN A 744 -12.17 21.75 -4.98
CA GLN A 744 -10.73 21.53 -5.03
C GLN A 744 -10.02 22.88 -4.90
N VAL A 745 -9.24 23.09 -3.84
CA VAL A 745 -8.51 24.35 -3.59
C VAL A 745 -7.02 24.11 -3.78
N ARG A 746 -6.41 24.85 -4.71
CA ARG A 746 -4.95 24.93 -4.89
C ARG A 746 -4.46 26.27 -4.38
N LEU A 747 -3.33 26.28 -3.68
CA LEU A 747 -2.69 27.50 -3.20
C LEU A 747 -1.50 27.87 -4.07
N GLN A 748 -1.21 29.15 -4.16
CA GLN A 748 0.03 29.65 -4.72
C GLN A 748 0.58 30.82 -3.91
N GLY A 749 1.61 30.54 -3.13
CA GLY A 749 2.37 31.54 -2.37
C GLY A 749 3.19 32.48 -3.26
N ARG A 750 3.54 33.62 -2.68
CA ARG A 750 4.45 34.62 -3.25
C ARG A 750 5.51 35.05 -2.25
N ARG A 751 5.07 35.32 -1.02
CA ARG A 751 5.93 35.59 0.13
C ARG A 751 6.12 34.33 0.96
N SER A 752 5.06 33.54 1.08
CA SER A 752 5.13 32.16 1.56
C SER A 752 5.80 31.27 0.50
N ASN A 753 6.19 30.05 0.87
CA ASN A 753 6.59 29.03 -0.11
C ASN A 753 5.51 28.85 -1.19
N ARG A 754 5.92 28.51 -2.41
CA ARG A 754 5.05 28.56 -3.59
C ARG A 754 3.81 27.69 -3.45
N ASP A 755 3.91 26.51 -2.85
CA ASP A 755 2.76 25.60 -2.72
C ASP A 755 1.82 25.99 -1.56
N GLY A 756 2.25 26.92 -0.70
CA GLY A 756 1.47 27.34 0.46
C GLY A 756 1.44 26.28 1.58
N LEU A 757 2.43 25.40 1.66
CA LEU A 757 2.57 24.44 2.74
C LEU A 757 2.65 25.18 4.10
N GLY A 758 1.85 24.73 5.06
CA GLY A 758 1.61 25.37 6.35
C GLY A 758 0.42 26.34 6.37
N ALA A 759 -0.22 26.62 5.23
CA ALA A 759 -1.42 27.45 5.20
C ALA A 759 -2.61 26.75 5.86
N VAL A 760 -3.48 27.54 6.49
CA VAL A 760 -4.77 27.06 7.01
C VAL A 760 -5.89 27.60 6.13
N VAL A 761 -6.70 26.70 5.57
CA VAL A 761 -7.80 27.03 4.66
C VAL A 761 -9.12 26.73 5.35
N THR A 762 -9.98 27.74 5.43
CA THR A 762 -11.34 27.61 5.94
C THR A 762 -12.34 27.83 4.81
N VAL A 763 -13.15 26.81 4.52
CA VAL A 763 -14.25 26.89 3.55
C VAL A 763 -15.56 27.02 4.30
N ARG A 764 -16.36 28.02 3.96
CA ARG A 764 -17.72 28.18 4.48
C ARG A 764 -18.75 27.83 3.44
N ALA A 765 -19.57 26.81 3.71
CA ALA A 765 -20.65 26.36 2.84
C ALA A 765 -21.83 25.82 3.66
N GLY A 766 -23.06 26.05 3.20
CA GLY A 766 -24.26 25.57 3.90
C GLY A 766 -24.38 26.08 5.34
N GLY A 767 -23.76 27.21 5.66
CA GLY A 767 -23.72 27.75 7.02
C GLY A 767 -22.67 27.13 7.97
N ARG A 768 -21.83 26.20 7.52
CA ARG A 768 -20.75 25.56 8.29
C ARG A 768 -19.36 26.00 7.80
N ASP A 769 -18.40 26.08 8.71
CA ASP A 769 -16.98 26.26 8.39
C ASP A 769 -16.28 24.89 8.46
N GLN A 770 -15.47 24.56 7.45
CA GLN A 770 -14.59 23.40 7.41
C GLN A 770 -13.15 23.89 7.38
N VAL A 771 -12.26 23.30 8.16
CA VAL A 771 -10.85 23.72 8.25
C VAL A 771 -9.92 22.59 7.82
N GLN A 772 -8.98 22.90 6.93
CA GLN A 772 -7.86 22.02 6.61
C GLN A 772 -6.54 22.79 6.67
N VAL A 773 -5.48 22.09 7.09
CA VAL A 773 -4.10 22.56 7.00
C VAL A 773 -3.48 21.96 5.75
N HIS A 774 -2.79 22.79 4.96
CA HIS A 774 -1.97 22.29 3.88
C HIS A 774 -0.61 21.82 4.43
N ASP A 775 -0.61 20.71 5.16
CA ASP A 775 0.59 20.09 5.75
C ASP A 775 1.36 19.19 4.76
N GLY A 776 0.81 19.00 3.55
CA GLY A 776 1.31 18.08 2.54
C GLY A 776 1.19 16.61 2.91
N LYS A 777 0.71 16.25 4.11
CA LYS A 777 0.61 14.86 4.53
C LYS A 777 -0.53 14.16 3.84
N SER A 778 -0.25 13.03 3.20
CA SER A 778 -1.27 12.24 2.52
C SER A 778 -1.50 10.87 3.17
N GLY A 779 -0.48 10.31 3.83
CA GLY A 779 -0.54 9.09 4.62
C GLY A 779 0.82 8.80 5.27
N TYR A 780 0.98 7.60 5.84
CA TYR A 780 2.24 7.20 6.49
C TYR A 780 3.44 7.34 5.55
N LEU A 781 4.52 7.95 6.03
CA LEU A 781 5.81 8.12 5.32
C LEU A 781 5.77 9.03 4.08
N ALA A 782 4.64 9.67 3.80
CA ALA A 782 4.39 10.37 2.53
C ALA A 782 4.08 11.85 2.73
N GLN A 783 4.63 12.68 1.85
CA GLN A 783 4.16 14.04 1.60
C GLN A 783 3.88 14.24 0.10
N SER A 784 2.73 14.81 -0.19
CA SER A 784 2.17 15.00 -1.52
C SER A 784 1.75 16.45 -1.74
N ILE A 785 1.79 16.90 -2.99
CA ILE A 785 1.25 18.19 -3.43
C ILE A 785 0.00 17.91 -4.25
N VAL A 786 -1.14 17.93 -3.57
CA VAL A 786 -2.48 17.70 -4.15
C VAL A 786 -3.43 18.82 -3.74
N PRO A 787 -4.53 19.05 -4.47
CA PRO A 787 -5.56 20.00 -4.04
C PRO A 787 -6.09 19.64 -2.64
N LEU A 788 -6.52 20.65 -1.90
CA LEU A 788 -7.35 20.44 -0.71
C LEU A 788 -8.79 20.21 -1.17
N TYR A 789 -9.37 19.07 -0.79
CA TYR A 789 -10.73 18.66 -1.17
C TYR A 789 -11.71 18.96 -0.04
N PHE A 790 -12.75 19.74 -0.32
CA PHE A 790 -13.82 20.07 0.62
C PHE A 790 -15.17 19.63 0.05
N GLY A 791 -15.79 18.60 0.63
CA GLY A 791 -17.18 18.25 0.30
C GLY A 791 -18.13 19.26 0.90
N LEU A 792 -19.11 19.72 0.14
CA LEU A 792 -20.04 20.78 0.56
C LEU A 792 -21.37 20.21 1.10
N GLY A 793 -21.50 18.88 1.17
CA GLY A 793 -22.77 18.21 1.46
C GLY A 793 -23.87 18.66 0.50
N GLU A 794 -25.01 19.06 1.07
CA GLU A 794 -26.17 19.53 0.31
C GLU A 794 -25.98 20.92 -0.33
N ALA A 795 -24.93 21.67 0.05
CA ALA A 795 -24.68 22.99 -0.53
C ALA A 795 -24.06 22.86 -1.93
N SER A 796 -24.67 23.53 -2.91
CA SER A 796 -24.18 23.55 -4.29
C SER A 796 -23.08 24.60 -4.56
N GLU A 797 -22.81 25.48 -3.59
CA GLU A 797 -21.77 26.50 -3.67
C GLU A 797 -21.29 26.89 -2.26
N ALA A 798 -20.02 27.29 -2.15
CA ALA A 798 -19.46 27.89 -0.96
C ALA A 798 -19.64 29.41 -0.93
N GLU A 799 -19.92 29.92 0.27
CA GLU A 799 -20.11 31.33 0.58
C GLU A 799 -18.76 32.08 0.58
N ARG A 800 -17.69 31.39 1.01
CA ARG A 800 -16.38 31.98 1.25
C ARG A 800 -15.27 30.94 1.39
N ILE A 801 -14.08 31.28 0.89
CA ILE A 801 -12.81 30.65 1.31
C ILE A 801 -11.97 31.70 2.05
N THR A 802 -11.39 31.32 3.18
CA THR A 802 -10.42 32.12 3.93
C THR A 802 -9.10 31.37 3.98
N VAL A 803 -8.01 32.00 3.58
CA VAL A 803 -6.65 31.44 3.64
C VAL A 803 -5.84 32.24 4.64
N ARG A 804 -5.28 31.56 5.65
CA ARG A 804 -4.21 32.08 6.50
C ARG A 804 -2.89 31.54 5.95
N TRP A 805 -2.12 32.41 5.33
CA TRP A 805 -0.85 32.09 4.69
C TRP A 805 0.27 31.96 5.72
N PRO A 806 1.31 31.13 5.47
CA PRO A 806 2.51 31.06 6.30
C PRO A 806 3.19 32.42 6.52
N SER A 807 3.09 33.34 5.56
CA SER A 807 3.61 34.71 5.70
C SER A 807 2.92 35.58 6.78
N GLY A 808 1.86 35.06 7.40
CA GLY A 808 0.97 35.76 8.32
C GLY A 808 -0.13 36.57 7.63
N GLN A 809 -0.18 36.57 6.30
CA GLN A 809 -1.25 37.22 5.56
C GLN A 809 -2.55 36.44 5.64
N GLN A 810 -3.67 37.15 5.70
CA GLN A 810 -5.01 36.56 5.61
C GLN A 810 -5.71 37.06 4.36
N GLN A 811 -6.23 36.14 3.56
CA GLN A 811 -6.95 36.43 2.32
C GLN A 811 -8.34 35.82 2.37
N GLN A 812 -9.32 36.53 1.81
CA GLN A 812 -10.69 36.06 1.69
C GLN A 812 -11.12 36.09 0.23
N VAL A 813 -11.59 34.96 -0.29
CA VAL A 813 -12.29 34.85 -1.57
C VAL A 813 -13.78 34.71 -1.28
N ARG A 814 -14.60 35.62 -1.79
CA ARG A 814 -16.06 35.62 -1.57
C ARG A 814 -16.78 34.92 -2.72
N GLY A 815 -17.82 34.17 -2.37
CA GLY A 815 -18.62 33.43 -3.33
C GLY A 815 -19.65 34.25 -4.11
N PRO A 816 -20.46 33.57 -4.94
CA PRO A 816 -20.59 32.10 -4.97
C PRO A 816 -19.37 31.37 -5.57
N LEU A 817 -18.88 30.34 -4.89
CA LEU A 817 -17.78 29.47 -5.37
C LEU A 817 -18.34 28.06 -5.61
N ARG A 818 -18.20 27.53 -6.81
CA ARG A 818 -18.91 26.31 -7.24
C ARG A 818 -17.94 25.13 -7.42
N PRO A 819 -18.38 23.90 -7.07
CA PRO A 819 -17.70 22.66 -7.44
C PRO A 819 -17.37 22.58 -8.95
N GLY A 820 -16.31 21.84 -9.29
CA GLY A 820 -15.82 21.68 -10.65
C GLY A 820 -14.30 21.80 -10.71
N ALA A 821 -13.77 22.56 -11.68
CA ALA A 821 -12.34 22.74 -11.85
C ALA A 821 -11.67 23.35 -10.60
N PRO A 822 -10.39 23.01 -10.32
CA PRO A 822 -9.67 23.55 -9.17
C PRO A 822 -9.68 25.07 -9.09
N ILE A 823 -9.92 25.58 -7.89
CA ILE A 823 -9.82 27.01 -7.57
C ILE A 823 -8.40 27.29 -7.08
N THR A 824 -7.60 27.96 -7.92
CA THR A 824 -6.28 28.43 -7.52
C THR A 824 -6.37 29.79 -6.81
N ILE A 825 -5.97 29.83 -5.55
CA ILE A 825 -5.89 31.06 -4.76
C ILE A 825 -4.43 31.50 -4.69
N ARG A 826 -4.14 32.69 -5.23
CA ARG A 826 -2.79 33.28 -5.24
C ARG A 826 -2.66 34.26 -4.08
N GLU A 827 -1.58 34.13 -3.31
CA GLU A 827 -1.22 35.05 -2.25
C GLU A 827 -1.13 36.49 -2.81
N PRO A 828 -1.72 37.49 -2.12
CA PRO A 828 -1.88 38.84 -2.66
C PRO A 828 -0.58 39.59 -2.95
#